data_AF-A0A2R7Z290-F1
#
_entry.id   AF-A0A2R7Z290-F1
#
_cell.length_a   1.000
_cell.length_b   1.000
_cell.length_c   1.000
_cell.angle_alpha   90.00
_cell.angle_beta   90.00
_cell.angle_gamma   90.00
#
_symmetry.space_group_name_H-M   'P 1'
#
loop_
_entity.id
_entity.type
_entity.pdbx_description
1 polymer ?
#
loop_
_entity_poly.entity_id
_entity_poly.type
_entity_poly.pdbx_seq_one_letter_code
_entity_poly.pdbx_strand_id
1 'polypeptide(L)'
;MLPRPVRACVVAVVVAVQVALLATLLLADRDELHDAQLGIVAPGLVGELVAQHETGAAPDLVQLVLVPLDRVDAERGVREGDLVGALVVDLAAGRDTLLVHGGRRDGIASAAQRQVEATERTLGRTVAVRDIAAPTEAGRDVDADRTALAALVLGFLLGAGAVLHQVRHPAGHRVRDAAALLLAGSPLIGLALAGLAPGGPFLARAAVLATAALAASLLPSALAAAASRTGMVVASAVGLCLAAPLAVHLDDLLLPQPWSTFFPWTAADAARTALSTLAAGDLDRRAVAVLAAWVAVGAAAAVSGVRRSARRRSERLPVLHTAAAAAPAAIVLLAAAALVPAGAEVRPDADGLATTSECVEVGQARSVRDLNAITRKVRGGGDVGASVELQDGRVLMMFGDTLREDESAGKLVRNSMLVFDDRCIRAVLPPDRGAVVPNRSSPAQSSEVGYWPMSVGAAAYDGYDLVAVLAQRVRSTGTGGFDFEALGSSVAVFVVPSGGVPQLVAVHDLDEDSTDPTRPMWGAASASADGWVYLYGTATTGEELVFGHSLRVARMRLTDIVDPRTWTYWDGSGWSRDTDDATELIAADGGTSQTLSVFEQDGLWFALSKRDEFLGDEVVVWPAPSPQGPFGPPVSVADLPSEVEAGVLRYMPLAHPGLLPKPGTVVVSYSNNRTDFDEVLADPSRYRPTFLRVRLP
;
A
#
# COMPACT_ATOMS: atom_id res chain seq x y z
N MET A 1 -12.92 46.76 31.29
CA MET A 1 -13.38 46.74 29.88
C MET A 1 -12.14 46.70 29.01
N LEU A 2 -12.04 45.79 28.04
CA LEU A 2 -10.96 45.84 27.04
C LEU A 2 -10.95 47.20 26.34
N PRO A 3 -9.79 47.81 26.07
CA PRO A 3 -9.69 49.04 25.30
C PRO A 3 -10.41 48.87 23.94
N ARG A 4 -11.07 49.92 23.44
CA ARG A 4 -11.68 49.93 22.10
C ARG A 4 -10.79 49.32 20.99
N PRO A 5 -9.48 49.59 20.92
CA PRO A 5 -8.62 48.97 19.91
C PRO A 5 -8.50 47.44 20.05
N VAL A 6 -8.50 46.92 21.28
CA VAL A 6 -8.39 45.47 21.52
C VAL A 6 -9.69 44.76 21.15
N ARG A 7 -10.86 45.38 21.37
CA ARG A 7 -12.14 44.82 20.90
C ARG A 7 -12.25 44.79 19.38
N ALA A 8 -11.79 45.85 18.73
CA ALA A 8 -11.74 45.90 17.27
C ALA A 8 -10.79 44.82 16.71
N CYS A 9 -9.64 44.64 17.35
CA CYS A 9 -8.66 43.60 16.98
C CYS A 9 -9.24 42.18 17.13
N VAL A 10 -9.90 41.86 18.25
CA VAL A 10 -10.54 40.54 18.45
C VAL A 10 -11.63 40.28 17.41
N VAL A 11 -12.46 41.27 17.09
CA VAL A 11 -13.48 41.12 16.04
C VAL A 11 -12.84 40.93 14.68
N ALA A 12 -11.78 41.69 14.35
CA ALA A 12 -11.07 41.56 13.09
C ALA A 12 -10.42 40.18 12.92
N VAL A 13 -9.80 39.64 13.98
CA VAL A 13 -9.20 38.30 13.98
C VAL A 13 -10.26 37.22 13.78
N VAL A 14 -11.40 37.30 14.48
CA VAL A 14 -12.50 36.33 14.30
C VAL A 14 -13.03 36.36 12.87
N VAL A 15 -13.24 37.54 12.30
CA VAL A 15 -13.69 37.68 10.91
C VAL A 15 -12.64 37.16 9.93
N ALA A 16 -11.35 37.43 10.15
CA ALA A 16 -10.28 36.92 9.29
C ALA A 16 -10.20 35.38 9.32
N VAL A 17 -10.33 34.76 10.50
CA VAL A 17 -10.38 33.29 10.65
C VAL A 17 -11.60 32.71 9.95
N GLN A 18 -12.76 33.35 10.05
CA GLN A 18 -13.98 32.93 9.36
C GLN A 18 -13.86 33.01 7.84
N VAL A 19 -13.27 34.10 7.33
CA VAL A 19 -13.01 34.27 5.90
C VAL A 19 -12.02 33.22 5.42
N ALA A 20 -10.96 32.92 6.19
CA ALA A 20 -10.02 31.85 5.86
C ALA A 20 -10.69 30.47 5.83
N LEU A 21 -11.52 30.14 6.82
CA LEU A 21 -12.27 28.88 6.88
C LEU A 21 -13.31 28.74 5.76
N LEU A 22 -13.98 29.82 5.38
CA LEU A 22 -14.90 29.82 4.23
C LEU A 22 -14.14 29.73 2.91
N ALA A 23 -12.96 30.36 2.82
CA ALA A 23 -12.10 30.27 1.65
C ALA A 23 -11.61 28.83 1.44
N THR A 24 -11.32 28.05 2.49
CA THR A 24 -10.96 26.63 2.32
C THR A 24 -12.10 25.79 1.75
N LEU A 25 -13.37 26.10 2.06
CA LEU A 25 -14.52 25.41 1.42
C LEU A 25 -14.75 25.84 -0.04
N LEU A 26 -14.51 27.11 -0.35
CA LEU A 26 -14.70 27.65 -1.71
C LEU A 26 -13.55 27.28 -2.66
N LEU A 27 -12.36 27.08 -2.11
CA LEU A 27 -11.14 26.68 -2.81
C LEU A 27 -10.84 25.18 -2.66
N ALA A 28 -11.71 24.44 -1.97
CA ALA A 28 -11.59 23.00 -1.80
C ALA A 28 -11.54 22.32 -3.17
N ASP A 29 -10.52 21.49 -3.40
CA ASP A 29 -10.58 20.59 -4.52
C ASP A 29 -11.71 19.58 -4.26
N ARG A 30 -12.64 19.44 -5.20
CA ARG A 30 -13.79 18.53 -5.05
C ARG A 30 -13.45 17.11 -5.45
N ASP A 31 -12.19 16.86 -5.76
CA ASP A 31 -11.68 15.64 -6.35
C ASP A 31 -10.94 14.74 -5.34
N GLU A 32 -10.71 15.21 -4.10
CA GLU A 32 -10.02 14.45 -3.05
C GLU A 32 -11.02 13.83 -2.06
N LEU A 33 -10.91 12.52 -1.84
CA LEU A 33 -11.62 11.81 -0.78
C LEU A 33 -10.76 11.80 0.50
N HIS A 34 -11.42 11.87 1.65
CA HIS A 34 -10.81 11.73 2.98
C HIS A 34 -11.55 10.66 3.79
N ASP A 35 -10.81 9.79 4.50
CA ASP A 35 -11.36 8.70 5.34
C ASP A 35 -12.34 7.75 4.61
N ALA A 36 -12.21 7.64 3.28
CA ALA A 36 -13.00 6.73 2.47
C ALA A 36 -12.46 5.30 2.53
N GLN A 37 -13.33 4.30 2.49
CA GLN A 37 -12.93 2.89 2.35
C GLN A 37 -13.09 2.42 0.91
N LEU A 38 -12.01 1.95 0.30
CA LEU A 38 -11.99 1.33 -1.02
C LEU A 38 -11.61 -0.16 -0.87
N GLY A 39 -12.41 -1.06 -1.44
CA GLY A 39 -12.10 -2.48 -1.48
C GLY A 39 -11.25 -2.86 -2.70
N ILE A 40 -10.33 -3.80 -2.57
CA ILE A 40 -9.57 -4.37 -3.69
C ILE A 40 -9.94 -5.85 -3.84
N VAL A 41 -10.41 -6.23 -5.03
CA VAL A 41 -10.69 -7.62 -5.40
C VAL A 41 -9.56 -8.11 -6.30
N ALA A 42 -8.58 -8.78 -5.69
CA ALA A 42 -7.44 -9.38 -6.36
C ALA A 42 -6.99 -10.64 -5.58
N PRO A 43 -6.24 -11.57 -6.22
CA PRO A 43 -5.67 -12.73 -5.52
C PRO A 43 -4.75 -12.29 -4.37
N GLY A 44 -4.79 -12.99 -3.21
CA GLY A 44 -4.25 -12.52 -1.93
C GLY A 44 -2.92 -11.75 -1.96
N LEU A 45 -1.86 -12.32 -2.54
CA LEU A 45 -0.55 -11.65 -2.65
C LEU A 45 -0.60 -10.42 -3.57
N VAL A 46 -1.32 -10.50 -4.69
CA VAL A 46 -1.49 -9.36 -5.62
C VAL A 46 -2.34 -8.26 -4.99
N GLY A 47 -3.39 -8.63 -4.24
CA GLY A 47 -4.20 -7.70 -3.48
C GLY A 47 -3.38 -6.94 -2.45
N GLU A 48 -2.58 -7.64 -1.64
CA GLU A 48 -1.68 -7.03 -0.66
C GLU A 48 -0.63 -6.11 -1.30
N LEU A 49 -0.05 -6.51 -2.44
CA LEU A 49 0.94 -5.71 -3.16
C LEU A 49 0.34 -4.45 -3.80
N VAL A 50 -0.83 -4.57 -4.45
CA VAL A 50 -1.56 -3.42 -5.01
C VAL A 50 -1.99 -2.48 -3.88
N ALA A 51 -2.53 -3.00 -2.79
CA ALA A 51 -2.93 -2.18 -1.65
C ALA A 51 -1.75 -1.44 -1.00
N GLN A 52 -0.58 -2.08 -0.87
CA GLN A 52 0.63 -1.41 -0.37
C GLN A 52 1.11 -0.30 -1.30
N HIS A 53 1.03 -0.50 -2.62
CA HIS A 53 1.39 0.53 -3.60
C HIS A 53 0.40 1.71 -3.57
N GLU A 54 -0.90 1.43 -3.56
CA GLU A 54 -1.97 2.44 -3.49
C GLU A 54 -1.92 3.25 -2.18
N THR A 55 -1.59 2.61 -1.05
CA THR A 55 -1.44 3.29 0.25
C THR A 55 -0.20 4.18 0.29
N GLY A 56 0.88 3.79 -0.40
CA GLY A 56 2.15 4.52 -0.46
C GLY A 56 2.15 5.76 -1.35
N ALA A 57 1.12 5.97 -2.16
CA ALA A 57 0.99 7.15 -3.03
C ALA A 57 0.06 8.24 -2.46
N ALA A 58 -0.69 7.94 -1.39
CA ALA A 58 -1.72 8.83 -0.84
C ALA A 58 -2.10 8.48 0.63
N PRO A 59 -1.16 8.56 1.60
CA PRO A 59 -1.36 8.05 2.96
C PRO A 59 -2.49 8.71 3.78
N ASP A 60 -2.92 9.93 3.42
CA ASP A 60 -3.90 10.72 4.19
C ASP A 60 -5.31 10.77 3.57
N LEU A 61 -5.55 10.09 2.44
CA LEU A 61 -6.73 10.33 1.59
C LEU A 61 -7.76 9.17 1.60
N VAL A 62 -7.33 7.91 1.60
CA VAL A 62 -8.25 6.75 1.55
C VAL A 62 -7.73 5.62 2.45
N GLN A 63 -8.56 5.11 3.37
CA GLN A 63 -8.25 3.87 4.09
C GLN A 63 -8.60 2.69 3.20
N LEU A 64 -7.61 2.16 2.48
CA LEU A 64 -7.78 0.94 1.69
C LEU A 64 -8.01 -0.24 2.62
N VAL A 65 -9.20 -0.82 2.56
CA VAL A 65 -9.50 -2.05 3.28
C VAL A 65 -9.20 -3.19 2.32
N LEU A 66 -8.07 -3.84 2.56
CA LEU A 66 -7.76 -5.18 2.06
C LEU A 66 -8.79 -6.15 2.63
N VAL A 67 -9.94 -6.23 1.99
CA VAL A 67 -10.85 -7.32 2.27
C VAL A 67 -10.53 -8.40 1.25
N PRO A 68 -9.98 -9.58 1.66
CA PRO A 68 -9.80 -10.72 0.77
C PRO A 68 -11.19 -11.25 0.44
N LEU A 69 -11.89 -10.56 -0.44
CA LEU A 69 -13.26 -10.86 -0.78
C LEU A 69 -13.27 -11.56 -2.12
N ASP A 70 -14.08 -12.60 -2.17
CA ASP A 70 -14.71 -12.91 -3.43
C ASP A 70 -15.41 -11.67 -3.99
N ARG A 71 -15.61 -11.61 -5.31
CA ARG A 71 -16.30 -10.50 -5.96
C ARG A 71 -17.68 -10.19 -5.35
N VAL A 72 -18.32 -11.18 -4.71
CA VAL A 72 -19.69 -11.10 -4.20
C VAL A 72 -19.77 -10.23 -2.95
N ASP A 73 -18.83 -10.38 -2.03
CA ASP A 73 -18.80 -9.59 -0.80
C ASP A 73 -18.37 -8.15 -1.06
N ALA A 74 -17.47 -7.90 -2.02
CA ALA A 74 -17.09 -6.54 -2.41
C ALA A 74 -18.26 -5.80 -3.07
N GLU A 75 -19.01 -6.48 -3.95
CA GLU A 75 -20.26 -5.95 -4.50
C GLU A 75 -21.30 -5.67 -3.41
N ARG A 76 -21.38 -6.51 -2.37
CA ARG A 76 -22.26 -6.29 -1.22
C ARG A 76 -21.85 -5.04 -0.44
N GLY A 77 -20.58 -4.87 -0.10
CA GLY A 77 -20.06 -3.70 0.62
C GLY A 77 -20.30 -2.38 -0.12
N VAL A 78 -20.15 -2.36 -1.45
CA VAL A 78 -20.46 -1.17 -2.26
C VAL A 78 -21.97 -0.90 -2.35
N ARG A 79 -22.82 -1.94 -2.33
CA ARG A 79 -24.30 -1.77 -2.31
C ARG A 79 -24.82 -1.31 -0.95
N GLU A 80 -24.28 -1.85 0.13
CA GLU A 80 -24.69 -1.55 1.52
C GLU A 80 -24.11 -0.21 2.02
N GLY A 81 -23.11 0.34 1.31
CA GLY A 81 -22.53 1.65 1.57
C GLY A 81 -21.35 1.65 2.54
N ASP A 82 -20.86 0.45 2.89
CA ASP A 82 -19.67 0.22 3.69
C ASP A 82 -18.39 0.55 2.92
N LEU A 83 -18.40 0.36 1.59
CA LEU A 83 -17.32 0.71 0.68
C LEU A 83 -17.75 1.83 -0.27
N VAL A 84 -16.87 2.81 -0.48
CA VAL A 84 -17.05 3.91 -1.44
C VAL A 84 -16.94 3.40 -2.89
N GLY A 85 -16.14 2.36 -3.08
CA GLY A 85 -16.02 1.60 -4.32
C GLY A 85 -15.23 0.32 -4.11
N ALA A 86 -15.22 -0.55 -5.13
CA ALA A 86 -14.38 -1.74 -5.13
C ALA A 86 -13.65 -1.87 -6.47
N LEU A 87 -12.32 -1.91 -6.43
CA LEU A 87 -11.47 -2.11 -7.59
C LEU A 87 -11.29 -3.59 -7.85
N VAL A 88 -11.83 -4.09 -8.97
CA VAL A 88 -11.65 -5.46 -9.42
C VAL A 88 -10.48 -5.51 -10.39
N VAL A 89 -9.39 -6.16 -9.97
CA VAL A 89 -8.15 -6.21 -10.73
C VAL A 89 -8.20 -7.33 -11.78
N ASP A 90 -8.16 -6.97 -13.06
CA ASP A 90 -8.06 -7.90 -14.19
C ASP A 90 -6.60 -7.97 -14.67
N LEU A 91 -5.89 -8.99 -14.19
CA LEU A 91 -4.47 -9.19 -14.48
C LEU A 91 -4.19 -9.59 -15.94
N ALA A 92 -5.20 -10.09 -16.67
CA ALA A 92 -5.04 -10.55 -18.04
C ALA A 92 -5.24 -9.44 -19.07
N ALA A 93 -6.16 -8.51 -18.81
CA ALA A 93 -6.56 -7.48 -19.78
C ALA A 93 -5.88 -6.12 -19.60
N GLY A 94 -5.15 -5.90 -18.48
CA GLY A 94 -4.61 -4.57 -18.14
C GLY A 94 -5.71 -3.52 -17.91
N ARG A 95 -6.94 -3.98 -17.65
CA ARG A 95 -8.12 -3.15 -17.53
C ARG A 95 -8.93 -3.53 -16.29
N ASP A 96 -8.83 -2.71 -15.27
CA ASP A 96 -9.51 -2.93 -14.01
C ASP A 96 -10.94 -2.40 -14.04
N THR A 97 -11.79 -2.97 -13.19
CA THR A 97 -13.18 -2.54 -13.09
C THR A 97 -13.42 -1.92 -11.73
N LEU A 98 -13.63 -0.60 -11.70
CA LEU A 98 -14.07 0.09 -10.50
C LEU A 98 -15.59 -0.02 -10.37
N LEU A 99 -16.03 -0.76 -9.36
CA LEU A 99 -17.42 -0.84 -8.95
C LEU A 99 -17.74 0.37 -8.08
N VAL A 100 -18.71 1.19 -8.50
CA VAL A 100 -19.16 2.37 -7.76
C VAL A 100 -20.66 2.31 -7.53
N HIS A 101 -21.10 3.03 -6.50
CA HIS A 101 -22.52 3.27 -6.24
C HIS A 101 -22.91 4.65 -6.80
N GLY A 102 -23.50 4.71 -8.00
CA GLY A 102 -23.83 5.98 -8.67
C GLY A 102 -25.01 6.74 -8.06
N GLY A 103 -25.76 6.12 -7.14
CA GLY A 103 -26.84 6.78 -6.39
C GLY A 103 -26.38 7.66 -5.22
N ARG A 104 -25.09 7.65 -4.87
CA ARG A 104 -24.50 8.42 -3.77
C ARG A 104 -23.84 9.65 -4.38
N ARG A 105 -24.22 10.84 -3.90
CA ARG A 105 -23.84 12.20 -4.37
C ARG A 105 -22.75 12.18 -5.47
N ASP A 106 -23.10 12.57 -6.69
CA ASP A 106 -22.30 12.51 -7.95
C ASP A 106 -20.79 12.86 -7.85
N GLY A 107 -20.36 13.57 -6.80
CA GLY A 107 -18.95 13.87 -6.51
C GLY A 107 -18.13 12.68 -5.99
N ILE A 108 -18.71 11.77 -5.20
CA ILE A 108 -17.94 10.69 -4.53
C ILE A 108 -17.50 9.61 -5.53
N ALA A 109 -18.44 9.11 -6.34
CA ALA A 109 -18.12 8.12 -7.37
C ALA A 109 -17.14 8.68 -8.41
N SER A 110 -17.30 9.96 -8.76
CA SER A 110 -16.41 10.67 -9.67
C SER A 110 -15.00 10.89 -9.08
N ALA A 111 -14.90 11.21 -7.79
CA ALA A 111 -13.61 11.36 -7.09
C ALA A 111 -12.91 10.01 -6.95
N ALA A 112 -13.63 8.96 -6.53
CA ALA A 112 -13.12 7.59 -6.48
C ALA A 112 -12.62 7.13 -7.86
N GLN A 113 -13.39 7.37 -8.92
CA GLN A 113 -12.98 7.09 -10.30
C GLN A 113 -11.69 7.83 -10.66
N ARG A 114 -11.62 9.15 -10.47
CA ARG A 114 -10.46 9.94 -10.89
C ARG A 114 -9.19 9.58 -10.11
N GLN A 115 -9.33 9.26 -8.83
CA GLN A 115 -8.21 8.86 -7.97
C GLN A 115 -7.67 7.48 -8.38
N VAL A 116 -8.56 6.49 -8.54
CA VAL A 116 -8.18 5.16 -9.04
C VAL A 116 -7.60 5.27 -10.47
N GLU A 117 -8.19 6.07 -11.35
CA GLU A 117 -7.62 6.35 -12.68
C GLU A 117 -6.26 7.04 -12.61
N ALA A 118 -5.96 7.82 -11.58
CA ALA A 118 -4.66 8.47 -11.41
C ALA A 118 -3.60 7.45 -11.01
N THR A 119 -3.91 6.53 -10.08
CA THR A 119 -2.97 5.47 -9.70
C THR A 119 -2.84 4.40 -10.78
N GLU A 120 -3.93 4.01 -11.43
CA GLU A 120 -3.90 3.03 -12.52
C GLU A 120 -3.14 3.57 -13.74
N ARG A 121 -3.19 4.89 -13.98
CA ARG A 121 -2.30 5.54 -14.96
C ARG A 121 -0.83 5.41 -14.58
N THR A 122 -0.47 5.52 -13.30
CA THR A 122 0.91 5.24 -12.86
C THR A 122 1.28 3.76 -13.01
N LEU A 123 0.33 2.84 -12.99
CA LEU A 123 0.59 1.42 -13.26
C LEU A 123 0.54 1.05 -14.74
N GLY A 124 0.29 2.00 -15.65
CA GLY A 124 0.15 1.76 -17.08
C GLY A 124 -1.13 0.99 -17.45
N ARG A 125 -2.17 1.08 -16.62
CA ARG A 125 -3.42 0.32 -16.70
C ARG A 125 -4.60 1.26 -16.94
N THR A 126 -5.76 0.68 -17.27
CA THR A 126 -6.99 1.43 -17.55
C THR A 126 -8.13 0.99 -16.67
N VAL A 127 -9.08 1.89 -16.36
CA VAL A 127 -10.20 1.60 -15.48
C VAL A 127 -11.51 1.67 -16.23
N ALA A 128 -12.35 0.65 -16.08
CA ALA A 128 -13.76 0.69 -16.45
C ALA A 128 -14.61 0.96 -15.22
N VAL A 129 -15.45 1.99 -15.27
CA VAL A 129 -16.40 2.25 -14.18
C VAL A 129 -17.70 1.52 -14.44
N ARG A 130 -18.17 0.78 -13.43
CA ARG A 130 -19.46 0.09 -13.44
C ARG A 130 -20.29 0.51 -12.24
N ASP A 131 -21.40 1.18 -12.52
CA ASP A 131 -22.40 1.49 -11.52
C ASP A 131 -23.21 0.24 -11.15
N ILE A 132 -23.31 -0.03 -9.85
CA ILE A 132 -24.03 -1.19 -9.29
C ILE A 132 -25.25 -0.80 -8.43
N ALA A 133 -25.63 0.49 -8.42
CA ALA A 133 -26.75 1.04 -7.63
C ALA A 133 -28.07 1.19 -8.41
N ALA A 134 -29.20 1.22 -7.67
CA ALA A 134 -30.51 1.57 -8.21
C ALA A 134 -30.81 3.09 -8.06
N PRO A 135 -31.52 3.74 -9.00
CA PRO A 135 -31.51 5.22 -9.18
C PRO A 135 -32.25 6.08 -8.14
N THR A 136 -32.66 5.53 -6.98
CA THR A 136 -33.73 6.12 -6.16
C THR A 136 -33.31 6.86 -4.89
N GLU A 137 -32.02 6.97 -4.56
CA GLU A 137 -31.56 7.45 -3.23
C GLU A 137 -30.91 8.84 -3.20
N ALA A 138 -30.34 9.32 -4.32
CA ALA A 138 -29.63 10.61 -4.41
C ALA A 138 -30.45 11.85 -3.97
N GLY A 139 -31.78 11.79 -4.08
CA GLY A 139 -32.66 12.90 -3.69
C GLY A 139 -32.83 13.08 -2.17
N ARG A 140 -32.57 12.03 -1.37
CA ARG A 140 -32.89 12.04 0.08
C ARG A 140 -31.90 12.84 0.91
N ASP A 141 -30.61 12.80 0.60
CA ASP A 141 -29.57 13.50 1.39
C ASP A 141 -29.58 15.01 1.20
N VAL A 142 -29.97 15.49 0.00
CA VAL A 142 -30.12 16.93 -0.27
C VAL A 142 -31.28 17.51 0.55
N ASP A 143 -32.35 16.73 0.73
CA ASP A 143 -33.48 17.13 1.57
C ASP A 143 -33.14 17.09 3.08
N ALA A 144 -32.26 16.16 3.51
CA ALA A 144 -31.69 16.18 4.86
C ALA A 144 -30.88 17.46 5.13
N ASP A 145 -29.98 17.83 4.22
CA ASP A 145 -29.17 19.05 4.34
C ASP A 145 -30.04 20.31 4.46
N ARG A 146 -31.02 20.44 3.55
CA ARG A 146 -31.92 21.61 3.50
C ARG A 146 -32.74 21.74 4.78
N THR A 147 -33.25 20.63 5.29
CA THR A 147 -34.09 20.65 6.50
C THR A 147 -33.28 20.84 7.78
N ALA A 148 -32.08 20.25 7.87
CA ALA A 148 -31.14 20.52 8.96
C ALA A 148 -30.72 21.99 8.98
N LEU A 149 -30.35 22.55 7.82
CA LEU A 149 -29.97 23.96 7.69
C LEU A 149 -31.13 24.90 8.08
N ALA A 150 -32.35 24.60 7.61
CA ALA A 150 -33.54 25.38 7.96
C ALA A 150 -33.80 25.37 9.48
N ALA A 151 -33.64 24.23 10.15
CA ALA A 151 -33.82 24.11 11.60
C ALA A 151 -32.79 24.95 12.37
N LEU A 152 -31.52 24.91 11.96
CA LEU A 152 -30.46 25.70 12.57
C LEU A 152 -30.67 27.21 12.39
N VAL A 153 -31.07 27.66 11.19
CA VAL A 153 -31.34 29.08 10.91
C VAL A 153 -32.53 29.59 11.71
N LEU A 154 -33.64 28.84 11.74
CA LEU A 154 -34.83 29.22 12.51
C LEU A 154 -34.55 29.19 14.02
N GLY A 155 -33.79 28.19 14.50
CA GLY A 155 -33.34 28.13 15.88
C GLY A 155 -32.47 29.32 16.27
N PHE A 156 -31.53 29.71 15.40
CA PHE A 156 -30.70 30.90 15.60
C PHE A 156 -31.54 32.18 15.71
N LEU A 157 -32.49 32.38 14.80
CA LEU A 157 -33.40 33.54 14.81
C LEU A 157 -34.26 33.58 16.08
N LEU A 158 -34.73 32.43 16.55
CA LEU A 158 -35.44 32.28 17.81
C LEU A 158 -34.57 32.71 19.01
N GLY A 159 -33.30 32.29 19.02
CA GLY A 159 -32.29 32.71 20.00
C GLY A 159 -32.04 34.22 20.01
N ALA A 160 -31.86 34.82 18.83
CA ALA A 160 -31.70 36.27 18.69
C ALA A 160 -32.94 37.05 19.17
N GLY A 161 -34.14 36.55 18.84
CA GLY A 161 -35.41 37.09 19.32
C GLY A 161 -35.53 37.05 20.85
N ALA A 162 -35.14 35.93 21.48
CA ALA A 162 -35.12 35.79 22.93
C ALA A 162 -34.18 36.81 23.59
N VAL A 163 -32.99 37.04 23.03
CA VAL A 163 -32.05 38.05 23.51
C VAL A 163 -32.62 39.46 23.36
N LEU A 164 -33.24 39.80 22.22
CA LEU A 164 -33.87 41.10 22.00
C LEU A 164 -35.03 41.34 22.98
N HIS A 165 -35.83 40.33 23.27
CA HIS A 165 -36.90 40.38 24.26
C HIS A 165 -36.35 40.68 25.67
N GLN A 166 -35.26 40.01 26.07
CA GLN A 166 -34.60 40.27 27.35
C GLN A 166 -34.09 41.72 27.48
N VAL A 167 -33.65 42.34 26.38
CA VAL A 167 -33.16 43.72 26.37
C VAL A 167 -34.30 44.74 26.48
N ARG A 168 -35.52 44.42 26.00
CA ARG A 168 -36.64 45.38 25.89
C ARG A 168 -37.57 45.46 27.12
N HIS A 169 -37.70 44.41 27.94
CA HIS A 169 -38.68 44.37 29.06
C HIS A 169 -38.03 44.53 30.45
N PRO A 170 -38.69 44.89 31.59
CA PRO A 170 -38.11 45.03 32.96
C PRO A 170 -37.85 43.73 33.76
N ALA A 171 -37.06 43.83 34.86
CA ALA A 171 -36.16 42.80 35.43
C ALA A 171 -36.71 41.50 36.09
N GLY A 172 -38.03 41.27 36.17
CA GLY A 172 -38.58 40.12 36.93
C GLY A 172 -38.80 38.84 36.11
N HIS A 173 -39.27 38.96 34.87
CA HIS A 173 -39.75 37.84 34.05
C HIS A 173 -38.83 37.49 32.84
N ARG A 174 -37.84 38.33 32.55
CA ARG A 174 -37.00 38.30 31.33
C ARG A 174 -36.40 36.92 30.98
N VAL A 175 -35.86 36.22 31.99
CA VAL A 175 -35.13 34.96 31.75
C VAL A 175 -36.10 33.79 31.63
N ARG A 176 -37.18 33.79 32.42
CA ARG A 176 -38.21 32.76 32.37
C ARG A 176 -38.97 32.81 31.04
N ASP A 177 -39.33 34.01 30.59
CA ASP A 177 -40.04 34.20 29.32
C ASP A 177 -39.16 33.85 28.11
N ALA A 178 -37.87 34.21 28.16
CA ALA A 178 -36.92 33.84 27.12
C ALA A 178 -36.64 32.32 27.09
N ALA A 179 -36.49 31.68 28.25
CA ALA A 179 -36.36 30.22 28.32
C ALA A 179 -37.63 29.51 27.83
N ALA A 180 -38.81 30.02 28.20
CA ALA A 180 -40.08 29.51 27.70
C ALA A 180 -40.21 29.68 26.18
N LEU A 181 -39.75 30.81 25.61
CA LEU A 181 -39.73 31.03 24.17
C LEU A 181 -38.86 30.01 23.43
N LEU A 182 -37.68 29.69 23.97
CA LEU A 182 -36.76 28.70 23.36
C LEU A 182 -37.30 27.27 23.49
N LEU A 183 -37.83 26.91 24.67
CA LEU A 183 -38.38 25.58 24.95
C LEU A 183 -39.70 25.30 24.22
N ALA A 184 -40.52 26.33 23.96
CA ALA A 184 -41.76 26.19 23.19
C ALA A 184 -41.54 26.36 21.67
N GLY A 185 -40.62 27.23 21.26
CA GLY A 185 -40.38 27.52 19.85
C GLY A 185 -39.61 26.42 19.12
N SER A 186 -38.65 25.76 19.77
CA SER A 186 -37.84 24.72 19.12
C SER A 186 -38.66 23.47 18.70
N PRO A 187 -39.59 22.94 19.52
CA PRO A 187 -40.50 21.87 19.10
C PRO A 187 -41.42 22.26 17.94
N LEU A 188 -41.89 23.51 17.88
CA LEU A 188 -42.72 23.99 16.78
C LEU A 188 -41.95 24.05 15.46
N ILE A 189 -40.69 24.49 15.50
CA ILE A 189 -39.78 24.44 14.34
C ILE A 189 -39.58 22.99 13.88
N GLY A 190 -39.33 22.06 14.81
CA GLY A 190 -39.17 20.64 14.51
C GLY A 190 -40.41 20.03 13.85
N LEU A 191 -41.60 20.28 14.40
CA LEU A 191 -42.87 19.80 13.83
C LEU A 191 -43.17 20.38 12.44
N ALA A 192 -42.86 21.67 12.22
CA ALA A 192 -43.09 22.34 10.94
C ALA A 192 -42.17 21.80 9.84
N LEU A 193 -40.91 21.50 10.17
CA LEU A 193 -39.92 21.03 9.21
C LEU A 193 -39.96 19.50 8.99
N ALA A 194 -40.53 18.73 9.91
CA ALA A 194 -40.58 17.27 9.82
C ALA A 194 -41.27 16.76 8.55
N GLY A 195 -42.25 17.48 8.01
CA GLY A 195 -42.93 17.13 6.76
C GLY A 195 -42.07 17.29 5.50
N LEU A 196 -40.97 18.06 5.58
CA LEU A 196 -40.05 18.34 4.48
C LEU A 196 -38.79 17.47 4.55
N ALA A 197 -38.55 16.79 5.68
CA ALA A 197 -37.37 15.97 5.90
C ALA A 197 -37.54 14.57 5.26
N PRO A 198 -36.45 13.90 4.84
CA PRO A 198 -36.53 12.63 4.14
C PRO A 198 -36.90 11.46 5.06
N GLY A 199 -37.70 10.51 4.55
CA GLY A 199 -37.93 9.17 5.13
C GLY A 199 -38.36 9.12 6.61
N GLY A 200 -38.35 7.93 7.21
CA GLY A 200 -38.41 7.73 8.66
C GLY A 200 -39.69 8.16 9.43
N PRO A 201 -39.78 7.77 10.73
CA PRO A 201 -40.90 8.14 11.60
C PRO A 201 -41.00 9.66 11.78
N PHE A 202 -42.20 10.23 11.56
CA PHE A 202 -42.44 11.68 11.63
C PHE A 202 -42.01 12.30 12.97
N LEU A 203 -42.35 11.66 14.10
CA LEU A 203 -42.02 12.16 15.42
C LEU A 203 -40.50 12.15 15.70
N ALA A 204 -39.77 11.18 15.15
CA ALA A 204 -38.32 11.10 15.32
C ALA A 204 -37.63 12.23 14.54
N ARG A 205 -38.06 12.50 13.29
CA ARG A 205 -37.57 13.67 12.52
C ARG A 205 -37.86 14.99 13.23
N ALA A 206 -39.09 15.15 13.73
CA ALA A 206 -39.49 16.34 14.47
C ALA A 206 -38.62 16.54 15.72
N ALA A 207 -38.28 15.47 16.43
CA ALA A 207 -37.40 15.52 17.60
C ALA A 207 -35.98 15.96 17.23
N VAL A 208 -35.37 15.35 16.21
CA VAL A 208 -34.01 15.71 15.74
C VAL A 208 -33.95 17.18 15.34
N LEU A 209 -34.90 17.65 14.52
CA LEU A 209 -34.97 19.04 14.06
C LEU A 209 -35.23 20.01 15.22
N ALA A 210 -36.05 19.63 16.19
CA ALA A 210 -36.28 20.44 17.39
C ALA A 210 -35.02 20.54 18.27
N THR A 211 -34.25 19.46 18.41
CA THR A 211 -32.98 19.48 19.16
C THR A 211 -31.93 20.32 18.46
N ALA A 212 -31.81 20.22 17.13
CA ALA A 212 -30.92 21.06 16.33
C ALA A 212 -31.27 22.55 16.45
N ALA A 213 -32.55 22.89 16.32
CA ALA A 213 -33.04 24.26 16.51
C ALA A 213 -32.76 24.77 17.93
N LEU A 214 -32.95 23.93 18.95
CA LEU A 214 -32.66 24.29 20.34
C LEU A 214 -31.16 24.54 20.55
N ALA A 215 -30.29 23.66 20.04
CA ALA A 215 -28.84 23.82 20.10
C ALA A 215 -28.38 25.15 19.48
N ALA A 216 -28.88 25.47 18.29
CA ALA A 216 -28.58 26.73 17.60
C ALA A 216 -29.11 27.96 18.37
N SER A 217 -30.28 27.87 19.00
CA SER A 217 -30.91 28.96 19.73
C SER A 217 -30.20 29.35 21.04
N LEU A 218 -29.47 28.40 21.64
CA LEU A 218 -28.72 28.59 22.89
C LEU A 218 -27.39 29.32 22.68
N LEU A 219 -26.81 29.26 21.48
CA LEU A 219 -25.52 29.87 21.14
C LEU A 219 -25.55 31.42 21.24
N PRO A 220 -26.54 32.15 20.65
CA PRO A 220 -26.70 33.59 20.87
C PRO A 220 -26.92 33.96 22.34
N SER A 221 -27.70 33.15 23.06
CA SER A 221 -28.07 33.40 24.46
C SER A 221 -26.88 33.27 25.41
N ALA A 222 -26.01 32.28 25.19
CA ALA A 222 -24.77 32.08 25.93
C ALA A 222 -23.78 33.24 25.73
N LEU A 223 -23.61 33.71 24.50
CA LEU A 223 -22.63 34.73 24.13
C LEU A 223 -23.10 36.16 24.44
N ALA A 224 -24.40 36.43 24.35
CA ALA A 224 -24.99 37.70 24.78
C ALA A 224 -24.84 37.96 26.29
N ALA A 225 -24.77 36.90 27.10
CA ALA A 225 -24.51 37.04 28.53
C ALA A 225 -23.03 37.33 28.87
N ALA A 226 -22.10 37.03 27.94
CA ALA A 226 -20.67 37.22 28.10
C ALA A 226 -20.15 38.56 27.56
N ALA A 227 -20.74 39.09 26.48
CA ALA A 227 -20.29 40.31 25.82
C ALA A 227 -21.47 41.19 25.34
N SER A 228 -21.26 42.51 25.33
CA SER A 228 -22.18 43.53 24.80
C SER A 228 -22.62 43.26 23.34
N ARG A 229 -23.39 44.16 22.69
CA ARG A 229 -23.85 44.07 21.28
C ARG A 229 -22.87 43.42 20.28
N THR A 230 -21.56 43.64 20.45
CA THR A 230 -20.46 43.02 19.68
C THR A 230 -20.40 41.49 19.77
N GLY A 231 -20.69 40.89 20.93
CA GLY A 231 -20.70 39.43 21.12
C GLY A 231 -21.82 38.72 20.37
N MET A 232 -22.94 39.42 20.15
CA MET A 232 -24.07 38.91 19.35
C MET A 232 -23.70 38.83 17.86
N VAL A 233 -22.98 39.83 17.34
CA VAL A 233 -22.47 39.82 15.95
C VAL A 233 -21.49 38.67 15.74
N VAL A 234 -20.56 38.47 16.70
CA VAL A 234 -19.60 37.36 16.67
C VAL A 234 -20.31 36.00 16.74
N ALA A 235 -21.31 35.84 17.62
CA ALA A 235 -22.13 34.63 17.71
C ALA A 235 -22.84 34.30 16.40
N SER A 236 -23.37 35.34 15.73
CA SER A 236 -24.06 35.22 14.44
C SER A 236 -23.11 34.73 13.35
N ALA A 237 -21.92 35.32 13.29
CA ALA A 237 -20.93 34.95 12.29
C ALA A 237 -20.39 33.53 12.52
N VAL A 238 -20.14 33.13 13.78
CA VAL A 238 -19.67 31.78 14.11
C VAL A 238 -20.73 30.74 13.75
N GLY A 239 -21.98 30.91 14.19
CA GLY A 239 -23.05 29.95 13.90
C GLY A 239 -23.28 29.73 12.40
N LEU A 240 -23.22 30.81 11.60
CA LEU A 240 -23.33 30.73 10.14
C LEU A 240 -22.12 30.04 9.50
N CYS A 241 -20.91 30.31 9.98
CA CYS A 241 -19.72 29.62 9.46
C CYS A 241 -19.76 28.13 9.77
N LEU A 242 -20.18 27.72 10.97
CA LEU A 242 -20.26 26.30 11.34
C LEU A 242 -21.30 25.51 10.53
N ALA A 243 -22.28 26.19 9.93
CA ALA A 243 -23.28 25.59 9.06
C ALA A 243 -22.93 25.67 7.57
N ALA A 244 -21.80 26.28 7.20
CA ALA A 244 -21.42 26.52 5.82
C ALA A 244 -21.29 25.24 4.96
N PRO A 245 -20.75 24.12 5.45
CA PRO A 245 -20.69 22.88 4.67
C PRO A 245 -22.06 22.34 4.22
N LEU A 246 -23.11 22.51 5.04
CA LEU A 246 -24.49 22.14 4.66
C LEU A 246 -25.04 22.97 3.49
N ALA A 247 -24.62 24.23 3.38
CA ALA A 247 -25.09 25.13 2.33
C ALA A 247 -24.46 24.83 0.96
N VAL A 248 -23.28 24.20 0.95
CA VAL A 248 -22.56 23.80 -0.26
C VAL A 248 -22.89 22.36 -0.68
N HIS A 249 -23.64 21.62 0.15
CA HIS A 249 -24.01 20.22 -0.07
C HIS A 249 -22.80 19.29 -0.29
N LEU A 250 -21.66 19.60 0.36
CA LEU A 250 -20.49 18.74 0.35
C LEU A 250 -20.73 17.56 1.31
N ASP A 251 -20.31 16.37 0.90
CA ASP A 251 -20.26 15.19 1.77
C ASP A 251 -19.06 15.30 2.71
N ASP A 252 -19.10 14.60 3.85
CA ASP A 252 -18.02 14.65 4.84
C ASP A 252 -16.70 14.12 4.26
N LEU A 253 -16.80 13.15 3.36
CA LEU A 253 -15.66 12.56 2.65
C LEU A 253 -15.00 13.53 1.66
N LEU A 254 -15.64 14.66 1.33
CA LEU A 254 -15.14 15.68 0.39
C LEU A 254 -14.80 17.00 1.11
N LEU A 255 -14.82 17.01 2.45
CA LEU A 255 -14.48 18.22 3.21
C LEU A 255 -12.96 18.35 3.36
N PRO A 256 -12.35 19.46 2.90
CA PRO A 256 -10.92 19.65 3.07
C PRO A 256 -10.58 19.90 4.54
N GLN A 257 -9.33 19.68 4.94
CA GLN A 257 -8.87 20.11 6.26
C GLN A 257 -9.03 21.64 6.44
N PRO A 258 -9.48 22.13 7.61
CA PRO A 258 -9.76 21.39 8.85
C PRO A 258 -11.22 20.91 8.99
N TRP A 259 -12.05 21.03 7.95
CA TRP A 259 -13.48 20.73 8.01
C TRP A 259 -13.79 19.26 8.22
N SER A 260 -13.09 18.34 7.55
CA SER A 260 -13.26 16.88 7.77
C SER A 260 -13.10 16.50 9.25
N THR A 261 -12.12 17.09 9.92
CA THR A 261 -11.83 16.82 11.34
C THR A 261 -12.89 17.41 12.28
N PHE A 262 -13.32 18.65 12.03
CA PHE A 262 -14.15 19.40 12.99
C PHE A 262 -15.65 19.34 12.70
N PHE A 263 -16.07 19.32 11.43
CA PHE A 263 -17.47 19.39 11.03
C PHE A 263 -18.34 18.28 11.65
N PRO A 264 -17.87 17.02 11.76
CA PRO A 264 -18.61 15.94 12.42
C PRO A 264 -18.96 16.16 13.90
N TRP A 265 -18.37 17.18 14.54
CA TRP A 265 -18.64 17.55 15.94
C TRP A 265 -19.58 18.76 16.06
N THR A 266 -20.08 19.29 14.94
CA THR A 266 -21.00 20.42 14.91
C THR A 266 -22.44 19.97 15.09
N ALA A 267 -23.30 20.87 15.58
CA ALA A 267 -24.75 20.64 15.56
C ALA A 267 -25.32 20.58 14.14
N ALA A 268 -24.60 21.10 13.15
CA ALA A 268 -24.98 21.08 11.74
C ALA A 268 -24.85 19.67 11.16
N ASP A 269 -23.67 19.06 11.31
CA ASP A 269 -23.46 17.68 10.87
C ASP A 269 -24.34 16.70 11.63
N ALA A 270 -24.37 16.80 12.95
CA ALA A 270 -25.14 15.88 13.78
C ALA A 270 -26.65 15.90 13.47
N ALA A 271 -27.20 17.05 13.05
CA ALA A 271 -28.57 17.15 12.58
C ALA A 271 -28.77 16.46 11.22
N ARG A 272 -27.85 16.66 10.28
CA ARG A 272 -27.86 16.02 8.96
C ARG A 272 -27.75 14.49 9.09
N THR A 273 -26.74 14.00 9.79
CA THR A 273 -26.45 12.57 9.98
C THR A 273 -27.60 11.84 10.67
N ALA A 274 -28.23 12.47 11.67
CA ALA A 274 -29.39 11.89 12.33
C ALA A 274 -30.62 11.81 11.41
N LEU A 275 -30.78 12.73 10.44
CA LEU A 275 -31.89 12.70 9.48
C LEU A 275 -31.67 11.69 8.35
N SER A 276 -30.45 11.58 7.83
CA SER A 276 -30.11 10.63 6.78
C SER A 276 -30.19 9.18 7.29
N THR A 277 -29.60 8.89 8.45
CA THR A 277 -29.67 7.54 9.06
C THR A 277 -31.10 7.16 9.42
N LEU A 278 -31.90 8.10 9.94
CA LEU A 278 -33.32 7.88 10.25
C LEU A 278 -34.16 7.59 9.02
N ALA A 279 -33.80 8.17 7.86
CA ALA A 279 -34.43 7.84 6.59
C ALA A 279 -34.08 6.40 6.14
N ALA A 280 -32.89 5.91 6.48
CA ALA A 280 -32.43 4.54 6.25
C ALA A 280 -32.95 3.52 7.30
N GLY A 281 -33.63 3.98 8.35
CA GLY A 281 -34.24 3.11 9.38
C GLY A 281 -33.36 2.87 10.61
N ASP A 282 -32.22 3.56 10.72
CA ASP A 282 -31.35 3.53 11.90
C ASP A 282 -31.24 4.94 12.54
N LEU A 283 -30.65 5.08 13.71
CA LEU A 283 -30.39 6.39 14.32
C LEU A 283 -28.97 6.43 14.89
N ASP A 284 -28.12 7.22 14.24
CA ASP A 284 -26.72 7.34 14.63
C ASP A 284 -26.57 7.87 16.07
N ARG A 285 -25.91 7.06 16.92
CA ARG A 285 -25.75 7.36 18.35
C ARG A 285 -24.81 8.54 18.60
N ARG A 286 -23.79 8.72 17.76
CA ARG A 286 -22.84 9.83 17.85
C ARG A 286 -23.56 11.14 17.55
N ALA A 287 -24.33 11.18 16.47
CA ALA A 287 -25.11 12.35 16.07
C ALA A 287 -26.06 12.80 17.20
N VAL A 288 -26.79 11.86 17.81
CA VAL A 288 -27.65 12.14 18.97
C VAL A 288 -26.85 12.67 20.16
N ALA A 289 -25.71 12.06 20.47
CA ALA A 289 -24.85 12.48 21.58
C ALA A 289 -24.26 13.90 21.36
N VAL A 290 -23.83 14.22 20.14
CA VAL A 290 -23.30 15.54 19.77
C VAL A 290 -24.39 16.61 19.89
N LEU A 291 -25.60 16.35 19.38
CA LEU A 291 -26.73 17.27 19.55
C LEU A 291 -27.08 17.51 21.03
N ALA A 292 -27.13 16.44 21.82
CA ALA A 292 -27.38 16.53 23.26
C ALA A 292 -26.29 17.33 23.99
N ALA A 293 -25.02 17.11 23.63
CA ALA A 293 -23.88 17.83 24.18
C ALA A 293 -23.96 19.34 23.87
N TRP A 294 -24.29 19.72 22.65
CA TRP A 294 -24.48 21.13 22.27
C TRP A 294 -25.61 21.80 23.05
N VAL A 295 -26.73 21.10 23.26
CA VAL A 295 -27.82 21.61 24.12
C VAL A 295 -27.36 21.76 25.56
N ALA A 296 -26.64 20.78 26.12
CA ALA A 296 -26.15 20.81 27.49
C ALA A 296 -25.15 21.95 27.72
N VAL A 297 -24.17 22.12 26.82
CA VAL A 297 -23.17 23.19 26.85
C VAL A 297 -23.84 24.55 26.71
N GLY A 298 -24.76 24.69 25.74
CA GLY A 298 -25.53 25.91 25.53
C GLY A 298 -26.37 26.30 26.76
N ALA A 299 -27.04 25.33 27.37
CA ALA A 299 -27.84 25.55 28.59
C ALA A 299 -26.96 25.93 29.78
N ALA A 300 -25.83 25.24 30.00
CA ALA A 300 -24.89 25.55 31.08
C ALA A 300 -24.29 26.95 30.94
N ALA A 301 -23.96 27.36 29.71
CA ALA A 301 -23.45 28.69 29.40
C ALA A 301 -24.52 29.78 29.63
N ALA A 302 -25.77 29.53 29.19
CA ALA A 302 -26.90 30.43 29.44
C ALA A 302 -27.19 30.61 30.94
N VAL A 303 -27.22 29.52 31.72
CA VAL A 303 -27.42 29.55 33.18
C VAL A 303 -26.29 30.31 33.88
N SER A 304 -25.04 30.07 33.48
CA SER A 304 -23.87 30.77 34.01
C SER A 304 -23.91 32.27 33.70
N GLY A 305 -24.35 32.62 32.49
CA GLY A 305 -24.59 33.98 32.06
C GLY A 305 -25.66 34.71 32.89
N VAL A 306 -26.78 34.05 33.15
CA VAL A 306 -27.88 34.57 33.98
C VAL A 306 -27.44 34.75 35.44
N ARG A 307 -26.74 33.77 36.03
CA ARG A 307 -26.22 33.90 37.40
C ARG A 307 -25.25 35.08 37.55
N ARG A 308 -24.45 35.35 36.51
CA ARG A 308 -23.54 36.51 36.48
C ARG A 308 -24.28 37.83 36.28
N SER A 309 -25.36 37.87 35.52
CA SER A 309 -26.16 39.08 35.32
C SER A 309 -27.01 39.44 36.55
N ALA A 310 -27.52 38.43 37.28
CA ALA A 310 -28.24 38.61 38.55
C ALA A 310 -27.35 39.15 39.68
N ARG A 311 -26.04 38.84 39.67
CA ARG A 311 -25.05 39.38 40.63
C ARG A 311 -24.58 40.81 40.29
N ARG A 312 -24.98 41.40 39.16
CA ARG A 312 -24.61 42.77 38.74
C ARG A 312 -25.56 43.85 39.26
N ARG A 313 -25.70 43.96 40.58
CA ARG A 313 -26.08 45.22 41.25
C ARG A 313 -24.94 45.55 42.22
N SER A 314 -24.20 46.62 41.89
CA SER A 314 -23.03 47.20 42.57
C SER A 314 -21.64 46.64 42.25
N GLU A 315 -20.80 47.57 41.75
CA GLU A 315 -19.33 47.62 41.77
C GLU A 315 -18.47 47.09 40.60
N ARG A 316 -17.36 47.82 40.39
CA ARG A 316 -16.41 47.80 39.27
C ARG A 316 -15.17 46.95 39.61
N LEU A 317 -14.80 46.03 38.69
CA LEU A 317 -13.46 45.40 38.43
C LEU A 317 -12.89 44.43 39.51
N PRO A 318 -12.00 43.46 39.17
CA PRO A 318 -11.30 43.17 37.91
C PRO A 318 -11.64 41.80 37.28
N VAL A 319 -11.28 41.65 36.00
CA VAL A 319 -11.49 40.49 35.13
C VAL A 319 -10.21 39.65 35.14
N LEU A 320 -10.14 38.59 35.94
CA LEU A 320 -9.06 37.60 35.80
C LEU A 320 -9.48 36.12 35.92
N HIS A 321 -10.76 35.80 36.14
CA HIS A 321 -11.18 34.39 36.35
C HIS A 321 -12.24 33.87 35.37
N THR A 322 -12.45 34.52 34.22
CA THR A 322 -13.44 34.06 33.22
C THR A 322 -12.84 33.45 31.95
N ALA A 323 -11.51 33.28 31.90
CA ALA A 323 -10.84 32.46 30.87
C ALA A 323 -10.56 31.02 31.36
N ALA A 324 -10.75 30.71 32.64
CA ALA A 324 -10.28 29.44 33.25
C ALA A 324 -11.28 28.27 33.24
N ALA A 325 -12.45 28.38 32.61
CA ALA A 325 -13.46 27.30 32.64
C ALA A 325 -13.98 26.85 31.26
N ALA A 326 -13.51 27.45 30.17
CA ALA A 326 -13.89 27.03 28.81
C ALA A 326 -12.72 27.03 27.81
N ALA A 327 -11.55 27.56 28.18
CA ALA A 327 -10.35 27.55 27.34
C ALA A 327 -9.59 26.19 27.33
N PRO A 328 -9.51 25.40 28.42
CA PRO A 328 -8.68 24.18 28.39
C PRO A 328 -9.24 23.09 27.48
N ALA A 329 -10.57 22.96 27.36
CA ALA A 329 -11.19 21.92 26.55
C ALA A 329 -11.12 22.21 25.03
N ALA A 330 -11.20 23.48 24.63
CA ALA A 330 -11.11 23.88 23.21
C ALA A 330 -9.65 23.93 22.71
N ILE A 331 -8.70 24.28 23.58
CA ILE A 331 -7.27 24.36 23.23
C ILE A 331 -6.63 22.97 23.13
N VAL A 332 -7.07 21.99 23.95
CA VAL A 332 -6.58 20.60 23.86
C VAL A 332 -7.10 19.89 22.59
N LEU A 333 -8.30 20.23 22.11
CA LEU A 333 -8.86 19.71 20.86
C LEU A 333 -8.24 20.35 19.60
N LEU A 334 -7.78 21.61 19.69
CA LEU A 334 -7.13 22.31 18.57
C LEU A 334 -5.60 22.07 18.50
N ALA A 335 -4.94 21.76 19.62
CA ALA A 335 -3.50 21.49 19.65
C ALA A 335 -3.12 20.08 19.14
N ALA A 336 -4.06 19.13 19.11
CA ALA A 336 -3.85 17.78 18.58
C ALA A 336 -3.89 17.72 17.03
N ALA A 337 -4.41 18.77 16.37
CA ALA A 337 -4.56 18.82 14.90
C ALA A 337 -3.40 19.53 14.17
N ALA A 338 -2.36 20.00 14.89
CA ALA A 338 -1.32 20.87 14.33
C ALA A 338 0.10 20.29 14.37
N LEU A 339 0.27 19.00 14.69
CA LEU A 339 1.59 18.36 14.80
C LEU A 339 1.64 17.03 14.04
N VAL A 340 1.59 17.08 12.70
CA VAL A 340 2.13 16.04 11.82
C VAL A 340 2.79 16.75 10.63
N PRO A 341 4.09 16.53 10.35
CA PRO A 341 4.74 17.06 9.16
C PRO A 341 4.41 16.19 7.95
N ALA A 342 3.84 16.78 6.90
CA ALA A 342 3.72 16.13 5.60
C ALA A 342 5.13 15.99 4.98
N GLY A 343 5.58 14.75 4.85
CA GLY A 343 6.79 14.39 4.12
C GLY A 343 6.65 14.71 2.63
N ALA A 344 7.74 15.14 2.02
CA ALA A 344 7.83 15.28 0.59
C ALA A 344 7.93 13.89 -0.05
N GLU A 345 6.92 13.49 -0.82
CA GLU A 345 7.02 12.33 -1.69
C GLU A 345 7.75 12.69 -2.99
N VAL A 346 8.83 11.96 -3.22
CA VAL A 346 9.57 11.91 -4.47
C VAL A 346 8.79 10.98 -5.40
N ARG A 347 8.38 11.47 -6.56
CA ARG A 347 7.87 10.67 -7.69
C ARG A 347 9.03 9.93 -8.37
N PRO A 348 8.96 8.61 -8.56
CA PRO A 348 9.61 7.95 -9.68
C PRO A 348 8.62 7.84 -10.86
N ASP A 349 9.14 8.07 -12.06
CA ASP A 349 8.46 7.85 -13.34
C ASP A 349 7.91 6.42 -13.44
N ALA A 350 6.70 6.30 -13.97
CA ALA A 350 6.19 5.05 -14.50
C ALA A 350 5.74 5.28 -15.93
N ASP A 351 6.07 4.36 -16.83
CA ASP A 351 5.45 4.29 -18.15
C ASP A 351 5.51 2.85 -18.67
N GLY A 352 4.42 2.05 -18.51
CA GLY A 352 4.13 0.85 -19.34
C GLY A 352 4.18 -0.54 -18.67
N LEU A 353 3.53 -1.53 -19.29
CA LEU A 353 3.68 -2.96 -18.98
C LEU A 353 4.88 -3.56 -19.72
N ALA A 354 5.48 -4.61 -19.15
CA ALA A 354 6.54 -5.36 -19.83
C ALA A 354 6.00 -6.04 -21.10
N THR A 355 6.82 -6.06 -22.15
CA THR A 355 6.54 -6.70 -23.43
C THR A 355 7.55 -7.80 -23.72
N THR A 356 7.44 -8.47 -24.87
CA THR A 356 8.45 -9.43 -25.33
C THR A 356 9.10 -8.98 -26.62
N SER A 357 10.37 -9.36 -26.81
CA SER A 357 11.03 -9.29 -28.11
C SER A 357 10.28 -10.09 -29.17
N GLU A 358 10.66 -9.87 -30.44
CA GLU A 358 10.27 -10.79 -31.52
C GLU A 358 10.69 -12.23 -31.17
N CYS A 359 9.91 -13.19 -31.67
CA CYS A 359 10.25 -14.60 -31.51
C CYS A 359 11.52 -14.92 -32.29
N VAL A 360 12.54 -15.41 -31.58
CA VAL A 360 13.65 -16.12 -32.20
C VAL A 360 13.20 -17.56 -32.38
N GLU A 361 12.89 -17.93 -33.63
CA GLU A 361 12.50 -19.29 -33.96
C GLU A 361 13.65 -20.26 -33.69
N VAL A 362 13.39 -21.19 -32.79
CA VAL A 362 14.28 -22.28 -32.42
C VAL A 362 13.58 -23.59 -32.72
N GLY A 363 14.32 -24.56 -33.26
CA GLY A 363 13.78 -25.91 -33.37
C GLY A 363 13.61 -26.51 -31.97
N GLN A 364 12.73 -27.50 -31.85
CA GLN A 364 12.53 -28.23 -30.60
C GLN A 364 13.86 -28.80 -30.08
N ALA A 365 14.26 -28.41 -28.87
CA ALA A 365 15.40 -29.03 -28.20
C ALA A 365 15.02 -30.47 -27.80
N ARG A 366 15.78 -31.46 -28.26
CA ARG A 366 15.58 -32.88 -27.88
C ARG A 366 16.78 -33.45 -27.13
N SER A 367 17.87 -32.69 -27.10
CA SER A 367 19.12 -33.06 -26.47
C SER A 367 19.84 -31.82 -25.94
N VAL A 368 20.79 -32.05 -25.03
CA VAL A 368 21.71 -31.01 -24.55
C VAL A 368 22.51 -30.38 -25.69
N ARG A 369 22.83 -31.15 -26.73
CA ARG A 369 23.50 -30.63 -27.93
C ARG A 369 22.63 -29.60 -28.64
N ASP A 370 21.32 -29.82 -28.68
CA ASP A 370 20.37 -28.88 -29.28
C ASP A 370 20.26 -27.62 -28.43
N LEU A 371 20.16 -27.75 -27.10
CA LEU A 371 20.18 -26.60 -26.17
C LEU A 371 21.41 -25.72 -26.41
N ASN A 372 22.61 -26.32 -26.43
CA ASN A 372 23.85 -25.59 -26.72
C ASN A 372 23.88 -24.98 -28.13
N ALA A 373 23.24 -25.62 -29.11
CA ALA A 373 23.11 -25.04 -30.46
C ALA A 373 22.15 -23.86 -30.50
N ILE A 374 21.09 -23.90 -29.69
CA ILE A 374 20.11 -22.82 -29.54
C ILE A 374 20.76 -21.62 -28.84
N THR A 375 21.51 -21.83 -27.75
CA THR A 375 22.24 -20.75 -27.06
C THR A 375 23.23 -20.03 -28.00
N ARG A 376 23.79 -20.72 -28.99
CA ARG A 376 24.64 -20.09 -30.01
C ARG A 376 23.88 -19.16 -30.98
N LYS A 377 22.56 -19.34 -31.13
CA LYS A 377 21.70 -18.51 -31.99
C LYS A 377 21.21 -17.23 -31.31
N VAL A 378 21.12 -17.24 -29.98
CA VAL A 378 20.76 -16.05 -29.20
C VAL A 378 21.90 -15.02 -29.30
N ARG A 379 21.57 -13.75 -29.54
CA ARG A 379 22.53 -12.65 -29.59
C ARG A 379 22.84 -12.13 -28.19
N GLY A 380 24.09 -11.74 -27.91
CA GLY A 380 24.51 -11.33 -26.56
C GLY A 380 25.06 -12.47 -25.69
N GLY A 381 25.17 -12.26 -24.38
CA GLY A 381 25.65 -13.23 -23.40
C GLY A 381 25.19 -12.86 -21.98
N GLY A 382 25.02 -13.82 -21.10
CA GLY A 382 24.69 -13.58 -19.70
C GLY A 382 24.99 -14.80 -18.83
N ASP A 383 25.02 -14.59 -17.52
CA ASP A 383 25.31 -15.64 -16.54
C ASP A 383 24.08 -16.05 -15.70
N VAL A 384 24.32 -16.96 -14.76
CA VAL A 384 23.31 -17.65 -13.92
C VAL A 384 22.49 -18.67 -14.72
N GLY A 385 21.35 -18.27 -15.28
CA GLY A 385 20.42 -19.17 -15.97
C GLY A 385 19.43 -19.91 -15.05
N ALA A 386 19.06 -19.35 -13.90
CA ALA A 386 18.08 -19.97 -13.01
C ALA A 386 16.71 -20.08 -13.70
N SER A 387 16.05 -21.23 -13.64
CA SER A 387 14.85 -21.50 -14.46
C SER A 387 13.71 -22.13 -13.70
N VAL A 388 12.49 -21.89 -14.18
CA VAL A 388 11.27 -22.57 -13.71
C VAL A 388 10.34 -22.91 -14.88
N GLU A 389 9.65 -24.03 -14.77
CA GLU A 389 8.57 -24.40 -15.68
C GLU A 389 7.27 -23.72 -15.24
N LEU A 390 6.55 -23.15 -16.20
CA LEU A 390 5.25 -22.50 -16.02
C LEU A 390 4.12 -23.50 -16.26
N GLN A 391 2.93 -23.24 -15.71
CA GLN A 391 1.80 -24.17 -15.82
C GLN A 391 1.33 -24.40 -17.28
N ASP A 392 1.64 -23.47 -18.17
CA ASP A 392 1.31 -23.53 -19.59
C ASP A 392 2.38 -24.26 -20.44
N GLY A 393 3.39 -24.86 -19.79
CA GLY A 393 4.46 -25.64 -20.42
C GLY A 393 5.61 -24.79 -20.99
N ARG A 394 5.56 -23.46 -20.84
CA ARG A 394 6.71 -22.60 -21.14
C ARG A 394 7.75 -22.70 -20.03
N VAL A 395 8.98 -22.34 -20.35
CA VAL A 395 10.06 -22.17 -19.38
C VAL A 395 10.42 -20.71 -19.27
N LEU A 396 10.50 -20.22 -18.05
CA LEU A 396 11.06 -18.92 -17.71
C LEU A 396 12.49 -19.13 -17.20
N MET A 397 13.44 -18.35 -17.73
CA MET A 397 14.83 -18.39 -17.30
C MET A 397 15.35 -16.99 -17.01
N MET A 398 15.89 -16.81 -15.82
CA MET A 398 16.49 -15.60 -15.29
C MET A 398 18.01 -15.62 -15.44
N PHE A 399 18.55 -14.49 -15.85
CA PHE A 399 19.98 -14.26 -16.04
C PHE A 399 20.43 -13.10 -15.17
N GLY A 400 21.67 -13.17 -14.69
CA GLY A 400 22.35 -12.05 -14.04
C GLY A 400 22.83 -11.02 -15.07
N ASP A 401 24.06 -10.57 -14.88
CA ASP A 401 24.69 -9.60 -15.78
C ASP A 401 24.54 -10.10 -17.23
N THR A 402 23.91 -9.29 -18.09
CA THR A 402 23.57 -9.68 -19.46
C THR A 402 24.03 -8.61 -20.43
N LEU A 403 24.93 -8.99 -21.35
CA LEU A 403 25.34 -8.19 -22.49
C LEU A 403 24.37 -8.35 -23.65
N ARG A 404 23.83 -7.22 -24.11
CA ARG A 404 22.91 -7.15 -25.26
C ARG A 404 23.67 -6.60 -26.47
N GLU A 405 23.48 -7.23 -27.63
CA GLU A 405 24.15 -6.83 -28.88
C GLU A 405 23.47 -5.65 -29.59
N ASP A 406 22.18 -5.41 -29.35
CA ASP A 406 21.38 -4.40 -30.05
C ASP A 406 20.70 -3.45 -29.06
N GLU A 407 20.69 -2.16 -29.43
CA GLU A 407 19.97 -1.01 -28.86
C GLU A 407 20.70 -0.01 -27.92
N SER A 408 20.31 1.25 -28.14
CA SER A 408 20.70 2.54 -27.56
C SER A 408 20.47 2.72 -26.05
N ALA A 409 20.17 1.65 -25.31
CA ALA A 409 20.00 1.65 -23.87
C ALA A 409 20.80 0.48 -23.25
N GLY A 410 21.86 0.82 -22.51
CA GLY A 410 22.62 -0.08 -21.65
C GLY A 410 23.12 -1.39 -22.28
N LYS A 411 24.37 -1.41 -22.78
CA LYS A 411 25.02 -2.62 -23.31
C LYS A 411 25.06 -3.79 -22.31
N LEU A 412 25.08 -3.48 -21.00
CA LEU A 412 25.04 -4.43 -19.89
C LEU A 412 23.85 -4.08 -18.98
N VAL A 413 23.00 -5.07 -18.67
CA VAL A 413 21.97 -4.98 -17.64
C VAL A 413 22.25 -5.96 -16.51
N ARG A 414 21.83 -5.63 -15.27
CA ARG A 414 22.10 -6.44 -14.07
C ARG A 414 21.31 -7.73 -14.00
N ASN A 415 20.18 -7.79 -14.68
CA ASN A 415 19.40 -9.01 -14.84
C ASN A 415 18.56 -8.96 -16.10
N SER A 416 18.22 -10.13 -16.62
CA SER A 416 17.31 -10.28 -17.75
C SER A 416 16.50 -11.57 -17.65
N MET A 417 15.43 -11.65 -18.45
CA MET A 417 14.54 -12.80 -18.44
C MET A 417 14.24 -13.25 -19.87
N LEU A 418 14.32 -14.56 -20.09
CA LEU A 418 13.81 -15.21 -21.27
C LEU A 418 12.58 -16.03 -20.91
N VAL A 419 11.58 -16.01 -21.79
CA VAL A 419 10.47 -16.98 -21.77
C VAL A 419 10.49 -17.72 -23.09
N PHE A 420 10.45 -19.04 -23.02
CA PHE A 420 10.53 -19.87 -24.21
C PHE A 420 9.63 -21.10 -24.15
N ASP A 421 9.16 -21.48 -25.34
CA ASP A 421 8.47 -22.73 -25.61
C ASP A 421 9.32 -23.60 -26.55
N ASP A 422 8.72 -24.64 -27.12
CA ASP A 422 9.39 -25.57 -28.03
C ASP A 422 9.74 -24.98 -29.41
N ARG A 423 9.26 -23.78 -29.73
CA ARG A 423 9.39 -23.12 -31.03
C ARG A 423 10.03 -21.74 -30.98
N CYS A 424 9.84 -21.02 -29.88
CA CYS A 424 10.16 -19.60 -29.79
C CYS A 424 10.87 -19.27 -28.47
N ILE A 425 11.99 -18.55 -28.58
CA ILE A 425 12.60 -17.83 -27.46
C ILE A 425 12.26 -16.36 -27.57
N ARG A 426 11.83 -15.76 -26.47
CA ARG A 426 11.55 -14.33 -26.36
C ARG A 426 12.21 -13.75 -25.12
N ALA A 427 12.82 -12.58 -25.26
CA ALA A 427 13.28 -11.79 -24.12
C ALA A 427 12.12 -10.96 -23.56
N VAL A 428 11.99 -10.91 -22.25
CA VAL A 428 11.06 -9.99 -21.58
C VAL A 428 11.72 -8.62 -21.50
N LEU A 429 11.02 -7.60 -21.99
CA LEU A 429 11.48 -6.24 -22.12
C LEU A 429 10.60 -5.35 -21.24
N PRO A 430 11.13 -4.85 -20.12
CA PRO A 430 10.47 -3.80 -19.36
C PRO A 430 10.31 -2.53 -20.23
N PRO A 431 9.45 -1.60 -19.83
CA PRO A 431 9.18 -0.42 -20.66
C PRO A 431 10.37 0.50 -20.89
N ASP A 432 11.21 0.67 -19.86
CA ASP A 432 12.49 1.38 -19.93
C ASP A 432 13.57 0.59 -20.70
N ARG A 433 13.24 -0.65 -21.08
CA ARG A 433 14.11 -1.65 -21.71
C ARG A 433 15.36 -1.94 -20.87
N GLY A 434 15.31 -1.68 -19.57
CA GLY A 434 16.38 -1.90 -18.60
C GLY A 434 16.45 -3.34 -18.09
N ALA A 435 16.84 -3.47 -16.83
CA ALA A 435 16.82 -4.73 -16.08
C ALA A 435 15.36 -5.11 -15.73
N VAL A 436 15.01 -6.39 -15.78
CA VAL A 436 13.63 -6.86 -15.48
C VAL A 436 13.25 -6.69 -14.01
N VAL A 437 14.25 -6.72 -13.13
CA VAL A 437 14.18 -6.21 -11.77
C VAL A 437 14.99 -4.91 -11.76
N PRO A 438 14.32 -3.74 -11.70
CA PRO A 438 14.98 -2.45 -11.83
C PRO A 438 15.94 -2.21 -10.67
N ASN A 439 17.07 -1.59 -10.96
CA ASN A 439 18.06 -1.26 -9.97
C ASN A 439 17.54 -0.16 -9.03
N ARG A 440 18.06 -0.10 -7.79
CA ARG A 440 17.74 0.97 -6.84
C ARG A 440 18.90 1.93 -6.61
N SER A 441 18.58 3.21 -6.44
CA SER A 441 19.54 4.24 -6.04
C SER A 441 19.98 4.03 -4.58
N SER A 442 21.29 4.08 -4.31
CA SER A 442 21.81 4.06 -2.93
C SER A 442 22.02 5.49 -2.39
N PRO A 443 21.37 5.87 -1.27
CA PRO A 443 21.56 7.18 -0.64
C PRO A 443 23.00 7.43 -0.16
N ALA A 444 23.77 6.36 0.09
CA ALA A 444 25.04 6.46 0.78
C ALA A 444 26.20 6.92 -0.11
N GLN A 445 26.22 6.62 -1.42
CA GLN A 445 27.46 6.78 -2.22
C GLN A 445 27.26 7.06 -3.72
N SER A 446 26.10 7.53 -4.20
CA SER A 446 25.84 7.78 -5.64
C SER A 446 26.08 6.56 -6.56
N SER A 447 26.11 5.35 -6.00
CA SER A 447 26.23 4.09 -6.73
C SER A 447 24.88 3.36 -6.80
N GLU A 448 24.68 2.63 -7.88
CA GLU A 448 23.49 1.86 -8.18
C GLU A 448 23.59 0.47 -7.55
N VAL A 449 22.50 -0.01 -6.94
CA VAL A 449 22.37 -1.38 -6.43
C VAL A 449 21.53 -2.19 -7.41
N GLY A 450 22.16 -3.21 -8.00
CA GLY A 450 21.50 -4.16 -8.88
C GLY A 450 21.08 -5.44 -8.17
N TYR A 451 20.32 -6.27 -8.86
CA TYR A 451 19.83 -7.56 -8.37
C TYR A 451 20.33 -8.67 -9.28
N TRP A 452 21.11 -9.61 -8.75
CA TRP A 452 21.55 -10.81 -9.46
C TRP A 452 20.69 -12.01 -9.02
N PRO A 453 19.93 -12.64 -9.92
CA PRO A 453 19.08 -13.77 -9.58
C PRO A 453 19.93 -14.95 -9.11
N MET A 454 19.40 -15.69 -8.13
CA MET A 454 20.01 -16.88 -7.55
C MET A 454 19.13 -18.11 -7.80
N SER A 455 17.84 -18.01 -7.47
CA SER A 455 16.88 -19.10 -7.69
C SER A 455 15.50 -18.57 -8.08
N VAL A 456 14.70 -19.44 -8.69
CA VAL A 456 13.36 -19.09 -9.18
C VAL A 456 12.39 -20.20 -8.82
N GLY A 457 11.23 -19.84 -8.29
CA GLY A 457 10.11 -20.74 -8.02
C GLY A 457 8.82 -20.22 -8.62
N ALA A 458 7.90 -21.13 -8.96
CA ALA A 458 6.59 -20.80 -9.50
C ALA A 458 5.48 -21.52 -8.72
N ALA A 459 4.34 -20.84 -8.59
CA ALA A 459 3.13 -21.41 -8.04
C ALA A 459 1.97 -21.13 -8.99
N ALA A 460 1.31 -22.21 -9.41
CA ALA A 460 0.21 -22.14 -10.36
C ALA A 460 -1.09 -21.70 -9.68
N TYR A 461 -1.76 -20.74 -10.32
CA TYR A 461 -3.13 -20.32 -10.04
C TYR A 461 -3.96 -20.41 -11.32
N ASP A 462 -5.28 -20.30 -11.20
CA ASP A 462 -6.17 -20.36 -12.36
C ASP A 462 -5.85 -19.22 -13.35
N GLY A 463 -5.32 -19.59 -14.52
CA GLY A 463 -5.00 -18.67 -15.61
C GLY A 463 -3.66 -17.94 -15.51
N TYR A 464 -2.89 -18.06 -14.42
CA TYR A 464 -1.58 -17.41 -14.28
C TYR A 464 -0.67 -18.09 -13.23
N ASP A 465 0.64 -17.95 -13.39
CA ASP A 465 1.63 -18.33 -12.38
C ASP A 465 2.09 -17.12 -11.57
N LEU A 466 2.29 -17.31 -10.26
CA LEU A 466 3.13 -16.42 -9.46
C LEU A 466 4.56 -16.95 -9.49
N VAL A 467 5.49 -16.13 -9.96
CA VAL A 467 6.91 -16.47 -10.05
C VAL A 467 7.69 -15.62 -9.07
N ALA A 468 8.37 -16.25 -8.11
CA ALA A 468 9.29 -15.59 -7.19
C ALA A 468 10.72 -15.79 -7.68
N VAL A 469 11.42 -14.68 -7.91
CA VAL A 469 12.85 -14.65 -8.25
C VAL A 469 13.61 -14.18 -7.01
N LEU A 470 14.37 -15.08 -6.41
CA LEU A 470 15.26 -14.77 -5.31
C LEU A 470 16.56 -14.24 -5.91
N ALA A 471 17.02 -13.09 -5.42
CA ALA A 471 18.17 -12.39 -5.96
C ALA A 471 19.07 -11.87 -4.85
N GLN A 472 20.37 -11.81 -5.09
CA GLN A 472 21.29 -11.07 -4.25
C GLN A 472 21.34 -9.61 -4.71
N ARG A 473 21.43 -8.69 -3.75
CA ARG A 473 21.70 -7.28 -3.99
C ARG A 473 23.19 -7.06 -4.18
N VAL A 474 23.56 -6.31 -5.20
CA VAL A 474 24.95 -6.10 -5.60
C VAL A 474 25.21 -4.64 -5.85
N ARG A 475 26.25 -4.10 -5.19
CA ARG A 475 26.72 -2.73 -5.38
C ARG A 475 28.06 -2.75 -6.08
N SER A 476 28.19 -1.94 -7.14
CA SER A 476 29.49 -1.72 -7.78
C SER A 476 30.40 -0.88 -6.90
N THR A 477 31.66 -1.30 -6.78
CA THR A 477 32.72 -0.59 -6.03
C THR A 477 33.79 -0.01 -6.97
N GLY A 478 33.73 -0.32 -8.25
CA GLY A 478 34.68 0.12 -9.27
C GLY A 478 34.17 -0.13 -10.69
N THR A 479 35.07 -0.12 -11.67
CA THR A 479 34.74 -0.30 -13.10
C THR A 479 35.14 -1.67 -13.64
N GLY A 480 35.88 -2.48 -12.87
CA GLY A 480 36.21 -3.85 -13.22
C GLY A 480 35.02 -4.80 -13.05
N GLY A 481 35.02 -5.91 -13.82
CA GLY A 481 33.95 -6.91 -13.77
C GLY A 481 33.81 -7.65 -12.43
N PHE A 482 34.81 -7.55 -11.55
CA PHE A 482 34.81 -8.13 -10.20
C PHE A 482 34.78 -7.06 -9.09
N ASP A 483 34.61 -5.78 -9.44
CA ASP A 483 34.56 -4.68 -8.47
C ASP A 483 33.13 -4.51 -7.94
N PHE A 484 32.71 -5.44 -7.07
CA PHE A 484 31.39 -5.41 -6.47
C PHE A 484 31.36 -5.94 -5.03
N GLU A 485 30.31 -5.57 -4.32
CA GLU A 485 29.96 -6.05 -2.98
C GLU A 485 28.56 -6.68 -3.02
N ALA A 486 28.42 -7.87 -2.47
CA ALA A 486 27.11 -8.45 -2.16
C ALA A 486 26.58 -7.84 -0.86
N LEU A 487 25.30 -7.48 -0.84
CA LEU A 487 24.68 -6.73 0.26
C LEU A 487 23.62 -7.50 1.05
N GLY A 488 23.07 -8.58 0.48
CA GLY A 488 21.97 -9.34 1.08
C GLY A 488 20.97 -9.82 0.05
N SER A 489 19.84 -10.33 0.52
CA SER A 489 18.88 -11.09 -0.28
C SER A 489 17.60 -10.32 -0.54
N SER A 490 17.06 -10.42 -1.76
CA SER A 490 15.78 -9.83 -2.15
C SER A 490 14.93 -10.85 -2.89
N VAL A 491 13.62 -10.60 -2.92
CA VAL A 491 12.67 -11.37 -3.72
C VAL A 491 11.93 -10.43 -4.67
N ALA A 492 11.98 -10.75 -5.96
CA ALA A 492 11.16 -10.11 -6.98
C ALA A 492 9.99 -11.03 -7.37
N VAL A 493 8.77 -10.52 -7.32
CA VAL A 493 7.56 -11.28 -7.59
C VAL A 493 6.99 -10.86 -8.93
N PHE A 494 6.77 -11.84 -9.80
CA PHE A 494 6.17 -11.67 -11.11
C PHE A 494 4.82 -12.39 -11.17
N VAL A 495 3.86 -11.79 -11.85
CA VAL A 495 2.65 -12.48 -12.32
C VAL A 495 2.89 -12.85 -13.78
N VAL A 496 2.66 -14.11 -14.14
CA VAL A 496 2.82 -14.61 -15.51
C VAL A 496 1.50 -15.18 -15.99
N PRO A 497 0.68 -14.41 -16.74
CA PRO A 497 -0.54 -14.95 -17.34
C PRO A 497 -0.21 -16.11 -18.28
N SER A 498 -1.09 -17.11 -18.34
CA SER A 498 -0.97 -18.23 -19.28
C SER A 498 -0.90 -17.71 -20.72
N GLY A 499 0.17 -18.05 -21.45
CA GLY A 499 0.49 -17.50 -22.77
C GLY A 499 0.85 -16.01 -22.81
N GLY A 500 0.83 -15.32 -21.68
CA GLY A 500 1.10 -13.88 -21.55
C GLY A 500 2.55 -13.54 -21.19
N VAL A 501 2.82 -12.25 -20.98
CA VAL A 501 4.16 -11.73 -20.66
C VAL A 501 4.32 -11.60 -19.14
N PRO A 502 5.43 -12.07 -18.53
CA PRO A 502 5.73 -11.82 -17.12
C PRO A 502 5.69 -10.34 -16.77
N GLN A 503 4.94 -9.99 -15.73
CA GLN A 503 4.85 -8.62 -15.20
C GLN A 503 5.44 -8.59 -13.80
N LEU A 504 6.42 -7.71 -13.57
CA LEU A 504 6.95 -7.46 -12.23
C LEU A 504 5.85 -6.79 -11.40
N VAL A 505 5.55 -7.34 -10.23
CA VAL A 505 4.54 -6.81 -9.30
C VAL A 505 5.21 -6.19 -8.07
N ALA A 506 6.30 -6.78 -7.60
CA ALA A 506 6.99 -6.29 -6.41
C ALA A 506 8.45 -6.70 -6.35
N VAL A 507 9.23 -5.92 -5.60
CA VAL A 507 10.61 -6.24 -5.19
C VAL A 507 10.71 -5.94 -3.70
N HIS A 508 11.11 -6.93 -2.91
CA HIS A 508 11.30 -6.78 -1.47
C HIS A 508 12.71 -7.18 -1.06
N ASP A 509 13.35 -6.30 -0.30
CA ASP A 509 14.61 -6.61 0.38
C ASP A 509 14.30 -7.41 1.64
N LEU A 510 14.86 -8.62 1.76
CA LEU A 510 14.59 -9.58 2.84
C LEU A 510 15.44 -9.31 4.09
N ASP A 511 16.45 -8.46 3.98
CA ASP A 511 17.35 -8.09 5.05
C ASP A 511 17.99 -6.72 4.80
N GLU A 512 18.63 -6.17 5.82
CA GLU A 512 19.39 -4.93 5.69
C GLU A 512 20.68 -5.15 4.89
N ASP A 513 21.09 -4.11 4.15
CA ASP A 513 22.36 -4.10 3.42
C ASP A 513 23.54 -4.32 4.36
N SER A 514 24.29 -5.39 4.11
CA SER A 514 25.49 -5.77 4.86
C SER A 514 26.48 -6.45 3.95
N THR A 515 27.75 -6.09 4.07
CA THR A 515 28.87 -6.72 3.34
C THR A 515 29.49 -7.87 4.13
N ASP A 516 28.85 -8.34 5.20
CA ASP A 516 29.35 -9.44 6.02
C ASP A 516 29.13 -10.78 5.30
N PRO A 517 30.19 -11.45 4.82
CA PRO A 517 30.07 -12.67 4.02
C PRO A 517 29.74 -13.90 4.87
N THR A 518 29.76 -13.77 6.20
CA THR A 518 29.40 -14.85 7.13
C THR A 518 27.89 -14.95 7.37
N ARG A 519 27.13 -13.92 6.96
CA ARG A 519 25.67 -13.95 6.99
C ARG A 519 25.15 -14.85 5.84
N PRO A 520 24.21 -15.78 6.12
CA PRO A 520 23.61 -16.59 5.07
C PRO A 520 22.87 -15.75 4.01
N MET A 521 23.27 -15.92 2.74
CA MET A 521 22.58 -15.37 1.58
C MET A 521 21.34 -16.23 1.26
N TRP A 522 20.23 -15.93 1.92
CA TRP A 522 18.97 -16.67 1.78
C TRP A 522 18.39 -16.56 0.36
N GLY A 523 18.08 -17.71 -0.24
CA GLY A 523 17.58 -17.80 -1.61
C GLY A 523 18.63 -18.18 -2.65
N ALA A 524 19.85 -18.48 -2.20
CA ALA A 524 20.90 -19.16 -2.96
C ALA A 524 20.37 -20.38 -3.72
N ALA A 525 19.43 -21.11 -3.11
CA ALA A 525 18.53 -22.05 -3.76
C ALA A 525 17.13 -21.98 -3.13
N SER A 526 16.12 -22.45 -3.87
CA SER A 526 14.77 -22.61 -3.36
C SER A 526 14.13 -23.89 -3.92
N ALA A 527 13.26 -24.51 -3.13
CA ALA A 527 12.49 -25.67 -3.53
C ALA A 527 11.12 -25.67 -2.83
N SER A 528 10.09 -26.24 -3.45
CA SER A 528 8.77 -26.36 -2.85
C SER A 528 8.41 -27.83 -2.63
N ALA A 529 7.98 -28.18 -1.41
CA ALA A 529 7.52 -29.53 -1.07
C ALA A 529 6.58 -29.51 0.14
N ASP A 530 5.60 -30.41 0.17
CA ASP A 530 4.66 -30.58 1.29
C ASP A 530 3.96 -29.29 1.76
N GLY A 531 3.69 -28.38 0.81
CA GLY A 531 3.07 -27.08 1.06
C GLY A 531 3.99 -26.06 1.73
N TRP A 532 5.29 -26.34 1.84
CA TRP A 532 6.33 -25.43 2.29
C TRP A 532 7.20 -24.99 1.11
N VAL A 533 7.69 -23.77 1.20
CA VAL A 533 8.85 -23.32 0.44
C VAL A 533 10.06 -23.48 1.34
N TYR A 534 11.09 -24.16 0.85
CA TYR A 534 12.40 -24.30 1.47
C TYR A 534 13.35 -23.31 0.78
N LEU A 535 13.94 -22.44 1.58
CA LEU A 535 14.86 -21.41 1.14
C LEU A 535 16.23 -21.70 1.71
N TYR A 536 17.21 -21.94 0.84
CA TYR A 536 18.54 -22.29 1.26
C TYR A 536 19.43 -21.05 1.29
N GLY A 537 20.22 -20.93 2.34
CA GLY A 537 21.15 -19.82 2.56
C GLY A 537 22.58 -20.29 2.54
N THR A 538 23.44 -19.57 1.83
CA THR A 538 24.88 -19.87 1.76
C THR A 538 25.73 -18.81 2.44
N ALA A 539 26.73 -19.21 3.21
CA ALA A 539 27.65 -18.29 3.89
C ALA A 539 29.09 -18.79 3.82
N THR A 540 30.06 -17.88 3.78
CA THR A 540 31.48 -18.24 3.95
C THR A 540 31.86 -18.22 5.43
N THR A 541 32.97 -18.84 5.80
CA THR A 541 33.52 -18.76 7.17
C THR A 541 34.47 -17.57 7.34
N GLY A 542 34.93 -16.97 6.23
CA GLY A 542 36.00 -15.97 6.24
C GLY A 542 37.40 -16.54 6.57
N GLU A 543 37.52 -17.85 6.76
CA GLU A 543 38.78 -18.53 7.06
C GLU A 543 39.65 -18.65 5.80
N GLU A 544 40.97 -18.50 5.97
CA GLU A 544 41.90 -18.70 4.86
C GLU A 544 41.85 -20.14 4.34
N LEU A 545 41.93 -20.30 3.02
CA LEU A 545 41.93 -21.58 2.31
C LEU A 545 40.62 -22.39 2.37
N VAL A 546 39.54 -21.82 2.91
CA VAL A 546 38.18 -22.35 2.79
C VAL A 546 37.46 -21.59 1.67
N PHE A 547 37.26 -22.26 0.54
CA PHE A 547 36.74 -21.62 -0.68
C PHE A 547 35.25 -21.88 -0.95
N GLY A 548 34.68 -22.93 -0.33
CA GLY A 548 33.26 -23.22 -0.44
C GLY A 548 32.41 -22.39 0.52
N HIS A 549 31.10 -22.44 0.27
CA HIS A 549 30.08 -21.89 1.16
C HIS A 549 29.39 -23.01 1.94
N SER A 550 29.09 -22.72 3.20
CA SER A 550 28.21 -23.54 4.03
C SER A 550 26.76 -23.43 3.55
N LEU A 551 25.95 -24.46 3.75
CA LEU A 551 24.53 -24.49 3.38
C LEU A 551 23.65 -24.58 4.62
N ARG A 552 22.64 -23.71 4.72
CA ARG A 552 21.59 -23.74 5.76
C ARG A 552 20.21 -23.71 5.09
N VAL A 553 19.15 -24.02 5.84
CA VAL A 553 17.78 -23.98 5.31
C VAL A 553 16.80 -23.28 6.24
N ALA A 554 15.96 -22.46 5.64
CA ALA A 554 14.75 -21.91 6.21
C ALA A 554 13.52 -22.49 5.48
N ARG A 555 12.35 -22.41 6.10
CA ARG A 555 11.08 -22.69 5.44
C ARG A 555 10.00 -21.70 5.84
N MET A 556 9.06 -21.51 4.92
CA MET A 556 7.91 -20.63 5.06
C MET A 556 6.74 -21.13 4.21
N ARG A 557 5.53 -20.60 4.42
CA ARG A 557 4.47 -20.73 3.42
C ARG A 557 4.78 -19.78 2.28
N LEU A 558 4.30 -20.12 1.08
CA LEU A 558 4.50 -19.29 -0.10
C LEU A 558 4.00 -17.85 0.09
N THR A 559 2.87 -17.67 0.78
CA THR A 559 2.29 -16.35 1.10
C THR A 559 3.21 -15.49 1.97
N ASP A 560 4.12 -16.12 2.71
CA ASP A 560 4.95 -15.43 3.69
C ASP A 560 6.40 -15.24 3.19
N ILE A 561 6.65 -15.53 1.90
CA ILE A 561 7.99 -15.45 1.29
C ILE A 561 8.60 -14.04 1.32
N VAL A 562 7.77 -13.00 1.40
CA VAL A 562 8.23 -11.60 1.48
C VAL A 562 8.41 -11.11 2.93
N ASP A 563 8.02 -11.91 3.94
CA ASP A 563 8.13 -11.53 5.35
C ASP A 563 9.05 -12.50 6.14
N PRO A 564 10.36 -12.18 6.22
CA PRO A 564 11.35 -12.98 6.95
C PRO A 564 11.01 -13.25 8.42
N ARG A 565 10.14 -12.45 9.06
CA ARG A 565 9.75 -12.62 10.48
C ARG A 565 8.86 -13.85 10.69
N THR A 566 8.28 -14.36 9.61
CA THR A 566 7.42 -15.55 9.63
C THR A 566 8.21 -16.85 9.40
N TRP A 567 9.45 -16.73 8.93
CA TRP A 567 10.26 -17.87 8.54
C TRP A 567 10.66 -18.68 9.76
N THR A 568 10.92 -19.96 9.50
CA THR A 568 11.52 -20.84 10.50
C THR A 568 12.78 -21.49 9.94
N TYR A 569 13.77 -21.67 10.79
CA TYR A 569 15.12 -22.11 10.44
C TYR A 569 15.39 -23.47 11.05
N TRP A 570 16.04 -24.36 10.30
CA TRP A 570 16.33 -25.71 10.78
C TRP A 570 17.48 -25.71 11.79
N ASP A 571 17.23 -26.13 13.02
CA ASP A 571 18.21 -26.15 14.11
C ASP A 571 19.01 -27.48 14.20
N GLY A 572 18.72 -28.43 13.32
CA GLY A 572 19.28 -29.79 13.36
C GLY A 572 18.33 -30.84 13.93
N SER A 573 17.32 -30.43 14.68
CA SER A 573 16.32 -31.29 15.31
C SER A 573 14.88 -30.82 15.10
N GLY A 574 14.68 -29.52 14.94
CA GLY A 574 13.40 -28.84 14.80
C GLY A 574 13.54 -27.53 14.03
N TRP A 575 12.46 -26.74 14.06
CA TRP A 575 12.35 -25.48 13.34
C TRP A 575 12.25 -24.33 14.35
N SER A 576 13.30 -23.50 14.42
CA SER A 576 13.37 -22.30 15.25
C SER A 576 12.86 -21.07 14.49
N ARG A 577 12.49 -20.01 15.20
CA ARG A 577 12.24 -18.69 14.59
C ARG A 577 13.48 -17.79 14.59
N ASP A 578 14.52 -18.19 15.31
CA ASP A 578 15.78 -17.47 15.35
C ASP A 578 16.65 -17.91 14.15
N THR A 579 17.18 -16.94 13.42
CA THR A 579 18.08 -17.22 12.30
C THR A 579 19.44 -17.73 12.78
N ASP A 580 19.85 -17.38 14.01
CA ASP A 580 21.14 -17.77 14.56
C ASP A 580 21.18 -19.25 14.96
N ASP A 581 20.01 -19.88 15.13
CA ASP A 581 19.88 -21.31 15.40
C ASP A 581 20.08 -22.17 14.13
N ALA A 582 20.14 -21.57 12.95
CA ALA A 582 20.22 -22.28 11.67
C ALA A 582 21.52 -23.10 11.55
N THR A 583 21.39 -24.42 11.59
CA THR A 583 22.55 -25.32 11.55
C THR A 583 23.04 -25.56 10.11
N GLU A 584 24.33 -25.85 9.98
CA GLU A 584 24.93 -26.21 8.70
C GLU A 584 24.47 -27.61 8.25
N LEU A 585 23.88 -27.67 7.07
CA LEU A 585 23.55 -28.89 6.35
C LEU A 585 24.75 -29.44 5.58
N ILE A 586 25.56 -28.54 5.05
CA ILE A 586 26.83 -28.78 4.36
C ILE A 586 27.82 -27.75 4.90
N ALA A 587 29.01 -28.18 5.31
CA ALA A 587 30.06 -27.30 5.80
C ALA A 587 30.69 -26.49 4.66
N ALA A 588 31.32 -25.35 4.98
CA ALA A 588 32.01 -24.53 3.99
C ALA A 588 33.27 -25.18 3.41
N ASP A 589 34.02 -25.96 4.21
CA ASP A 589 35.16 -26.74 3.75
C ASP A 589 34.70 -27.88 2.84
N GLY A 590 35.11 -27.85 1.56
CA GLY A 590 34.56 -28.73 0.53
C GLY A 590 33.08 -28.44 0.24
N GLY A 591 32.63 -27.21 0.51
CA GLY A 591 31.23 -26.77 0.44
C GLY A 591 30.77 -26.38 -0.96
N THR A 592 29.71 -25.59 -1.03
CA THR A 592 29.00 -25.25 -2.27
C THR A 592 29.52 -23.96 -2.91
N SER A 593 29.13 -23.70 -4.16
CA SER A 593 29.05 -22.32 -4.67
C SER A 593 28.02 -21.51 -3.88
N GLN A 594 28.11 -20.18 -3.93
CA GLN A 594 27.13 -19.26 -3.35
C GLN A 594 25.73 -19.47 -3.94
N THR A 595 25.64 -19.70 -5.25
CA THR A 595 24.37 -20.06 -5.90
C THR A 595 24.42 -21.53 -6.30
N LEU A 596 23.35 -22.26 -6.00
CA LEU A 596 23.27 -23.71 -6.22
C LEU A 596 21.85 -24.13 -6.61
N SER A 597 21.63 -25.43 -6.79
CA SER A 597 20.29 -25.99 -6.96
C SER A 597 19.99 -27.04 -5.91
N VAL A 598 18.81 -26.98 -5.31
CA VAL A 598 18.28 -28.04 -4.47
C VAL A 598 16.96 -28.52 -5.06
N PHE A 599 16.84 -29.81 -5.32
CA PHE A 599 15.67 -30.38 -5.99
C PHE A 599 15.42 -31.81 -5.53
N GLU A 600 14.17 -32.24 -5.67
CA GLU A 600 13.74 -33.61 -5.44
C GLU A 600 13.65 -34.34 -6.79
N GLN A 601 14.11 -35.58 -6.82
CA GLN A 601 13.94 -36.48 -7.95
C GLN A 601 13.91 -37.93 -7.46
N ASP A 602 12.91 -38.69 -7.91
CA ASP A 602 12.76 -40.12 -7.64
C ASP A 602 12.73 -40.46 -6.12
N GLY A 603 12.19 -39.57 -5.29
CA GLY A 603 12.05 -39.69 -3.84
C GLY A 603 13.29 -39.28 -3.04
N LEU A 604 14.33 -38.74 -3.70
CA LEU A 604 15.57 -38.28 -3.08
C LEU A 604 15.79 -36.80 -3.34
N TRP A 605 16.36 -36.12 -2.35
CA TRP A 605 16.76 -34.73 -2.45
C TRP A 605 18.22 -34.62 -2.83
N PHE A 606 18.55 -33.67 -3.69
CA PHE A 606 19.91 -33.38 -4.12
C PHE A 606 20.20 -31.90 -3.97
N ALA A 607 21.29 -31.56 -3.28
CA ALA A 607 21.95 -30.28 -3.48
C ALA A 607 23.01 -30.47 -4.56
N LEU A 608 22.94 -29.73 -5.66
CA LEU A 608 23.90 -29.76 -6.76
C LEU A 608 24.65 -28.43 -6.80
N SER A 609 25.98 -28.50 -6.79
CA SER A 609 26.83 -27.32 -6.85
C SER A 609 28.23 -27.65 -7.38
N LYS A 610 29.05 -26.63 -7.61
CA LYS A 610 30.48 -26.79 -7.80
C LYS A 610 31.14 -26.84 -6.42
N ARG A 611 31.90 -27.89 -6.13
CA ARG A 611 32.61 -27.97 -4.85
C ARG A 611 33.69 -26.89 -4.81
N ASP A 612 33.82 -26.18 -3.70
CA ASP A 612 34.85 -25.12 -3.53
C ASP A 612 34.70 -23.94 -4.51
N GLU A 613 33.46 -23.64 -4.91
CA GLU A 613 33.09 -22.50 -5.77
C GLU A 613 33.88 -22.47 -7.10
N PHE A 614 34.11 -21.30 -7.70
CA PHE A 614 34.75 -21.17 -9.00
C PHE A 614 36.20 -21.68 -9.04
N LEU A 615 36.84 -21.90 -7.88
CA LEU A 615 38.20 -22.43 -7.74
C LEU A 615 38.27 -23.96 -7.78
N GLY A 616 37.18 -24.66 -7.44
CA GLY A 616 37.15 -26.12 -7.54
C GLY A 616 37.08 -26.62 -8.98
N ASP A 617 37.12 -27.94 -9.11
CA ASP A 617 37.16 -28.63 -10.42
C ASP A 617 35.97 -29.56 -10.66
N GLU A 618 35.14 -29.81 -9.66
CA GLU A 618 34.09 -30.84 -9.72
C GLU A 618 32.70 -30.27 -9.49
N VAL A 619 31.75 -30.65 -10.35
CA VAL A 619 30.32 -30.59 -10.05
C VAL A 619 29.97 -31.80 -9.20
N VAL A 620 29.39 -31.56 -8.04
CA VAL A 620 29.03 -32.61 -7.09
C VAL A 620 27.56 -32.53 -6.71
N VAL A 621 27.02 -33.65 -6.23
CA VAL A 621 25.72 -33.71 -5.57
C VAL A 621 25.86 -34.21 -4.14
N TRP A 622 25.14 -33.59 -3.21
CA TRP A 622 24.93 -34.11 -1.87
C TRP A 622 23.51 -34.72 -1.80
N PRO A 623 23.37 -36.04 -1.66
CA PRO A 623 22.06 -36.69 -1.59
C PRO A 623 21.50 -36.61 -0.16
N ALA A 624 20.18 -36.47 -0.03
CA ALA A 624 19.46 -36.43 1.23
C ALA A 624 18.11 -37.14 1.13
N PRO A 625 17.58 -37.68 2.25
CA PRO A 625 16.24 -38.27 2.29
C PRO A 625 15.12 -37.23 2.42
N SER A 626 15.46 -35.97 2.73
CA SER A 626 14.49 -34.90 2.99
C SER A 626 15.10 -33.53 2.64
N PRO A 627 14.29 -32.47 2.46
CA PRO A 627 14.79 -31.15 2.03
C PRO A 627 15.74 -30.51 3.05
N GLN A 628 15.56 -30.78 4.35
CA GLN A 628 16.48 -30.33 5.40
C GLN A 628 17.61 -31.32 5.72
N GLY A 629 17.81 -32.36 4.90
CA GLY A 629 18.85 -33.35 5.11
C GLY A 629 18.41 -34.57 5.95
N PRO A 630 19.37 -35.26 6.61
CA PRO A 630 20.80 -35.00 6.56
C PRO A 630 21.36 -35.21 5.15
N PHE A 631 22.18 -34.28 4.69
CA PHE A 631 22.91 -34.41 3.43
C PHE A 631 24.11 -35.33 3.62
N GLY A 632 24.23 -36.34 2.76
CA GLY A 632 25.34 -37.29 2.76
C GLY A 632 26.62 -36.71 2.16
N PRO A 633 27.71 -37.51 2.08
CA PRO A 633 28.95 -37.09 1.45
C PRO A 633 28.74 -36.67 -0.02
N PRO A 634 29.53 -35.70 -0.54
CA PRO A 634 29.44 -35.28 -1.93
C PRO A 634 29.81 -36.42 -2.88
N VAL A 635 29.06 -36.56 -3.96
CA VAL A 635 29.34 -37.45 -5.08
C VAL A 635 29.67 -36.62 -6.31
N SER A 636 30.87 -36.80 -6.88
CA SER A 636 31.28 -36.13 -8.13
C SER A 636 30.48 -36.68 -9.31
N VAL A 637 29.91 -35.77 -10.11
CA VAL A 637 29.03 -36.11 -11.24
C VAL A 637 29.53 -35.55 -12.58
N ALA A 638 30.43 -34.57 -12.56
CA ALA A 638 31.12 -34.05 -13.75
C ALA A 638 32.36 -33.22 -13.38
N ASP A 639 33.35 -33.19 -14.27
CA ASP A 639 34.48 -32.26 -14.20
C ASP A 639 34.08 -30.91 -14.80
N LEU A 640 34.41 -29.82 -14.11
CA LEU A 640 34.20 -28.43 -14.52
C LEU A 640 35.33 -27.50 -14.01
N PRO A 641 36.60 -27.76 -14.38
CA PRO A 641 37.71 -26.91 -13.97
C PRO A 641 37.63 -25.52 -14.64
N SER A 642 38.01 -24.49 -13.88
CA SER A 642 38.32 -23.17 -14.44
C SER A 642 39.74 -23.21 -15.03
N GLU A 643 39.99 -22.56 -16.18
CA GLU A 643 41.34 -22.41 -16.73
C GLU A 643 41.85 -21.01 -16.39
N VAL A 644 42.06 -20.77 -15.09
CA VAL A 644 42.34 -19.43 -14.53
C VAL A 644 43.59 -18.81 -15.15
N GLU A 645 44.64 -19.60 -15.42
CA GLU A 645 45.86 -19.14 -16.10
C GLU A 645 45.60 -18.66 -17.54
N ALA A 646 44.59 -19.22 -18.20
CA ALA A 646 44.12 -18.81 -19.53
C ALA A 646 42.97 -17.79 -19.46
N GLY A 647 42.66 -17.29 -18.26
CA GLY A 647 41.60 -16.32 -18.00
C GLY A 647 40.18 -16.86 -18.23
N VAL A 648 39.94 -18.18 -18.15
CA VAL A 648 38.61 -18.79 -18.30
C VAL A 648 38.05 -19.15 -16.92
N LEU A 649 36.85 -18.67 -16.63
CA LEU A 649 36.12 -19.02 -15.41
C LEU A 649 34.88 -19.85 -15.76
N ARG A 650 34.67 -20.94 -15.00
CA ARG A 650 33.48 -21.78 -15.08
C ARG A 650 32.88 -21.93 -13.69
N TYR A 651 31.64 -21.49 -13.51
CA TYR A 651 31.03 -21.35 -12.18
C TYR A 651 29.51 -21.53 -12.24
N MET A 652 28.89 -21.60 -11.04
CA MET A 652 27.43 -21.71 -10.84
C MET A 652 26.77 -22.78 -11.72
N PRO A 653 27.10 -24.07 -11.55
CA PRO A 653 26.31 -25.13 -12.16
C PRO A 653 24.91 -25.17 -11.50
N LEU A 654 23.86 -24.99 -12.29
CA LEU A 654 22.46 -25.00 -11.85
C LEU A 654 21.70 -26.13 -12.53
N ALA A 655 20.87 -26.84 -11.78
CA ALA A 655 20.09 -27.97 -12.24
C ALA A 655 18.72 -27.54 -12.78
N HIS A 656 18.28 -28.21 -13.85
CA HIS A 656 16.99 -27.97 -14.51
C HIS A 656 16.18 -29.27 -14.58
N PRO A 657 15.54 -29.72 -13.48
CA PRO A 657 14.84 -31.01 -13.43
C PRO A 657 13.69 -31.10 -14.45
N GLY A 658 13.01 -30.00 -14.75
CA GLY A 658 11.96 -29.94 -15.78
C GLY A 658 12.48 -29.90 -17.22
N LEU A 659 13.77 -29.64 -17.45
CA LEU A 659 14.32 -29.49 -18.79
C LEU A 659 14.85 -30.81 -19.35
N LEU A 660 14.16 -31.36 -20.36
CA LEU A 660 14.47 -32.64 -21.00
C LEU A 660 14.55 -33.81 -19.98
N PRO A 661 13.51 -34.03 -19.16
CA PRO A 661 13.56 -34.95 -18.04
C PRO A 661 13.90 -36.37 -18.50
N LYS A 662 14.81 -37.03 -17.77
CA LYS A 662 15.18 -38.43 -18.00
C LYS A 662 15.56 -39.08 -16.66
N PRO A 663 14.99 -40.25 -16.32
CA PRO A 663 15.24 -40.93 -15.04
C PRO A 663 16.73 -41.08 -14.72
N GLY A 664 17.10 -40.84 -13.46
CA GLY A 664 18.48 -40.91 -12.97
C GLY A 664 19.47 -39.90 -13.58
N THR A 665 18.99 -38.88 -14.29
CA THR A 665 19.83 -37.81 -14.84
C THR A 665 19.16 -36.46 -14.70
N VAL A 666 19.95 -35.39 -14.70
CA VAL A 666 19.45 -34.01 -14.75
C VAL A 666 20.26 -33.18 -15.74
N VAL A 667 19.62 -32.19 -16.36
CA VAL A 667 20.30 -31.19 -17.20
C VAL A 667 20.85 -30.10 -16.28
N VAL A 668 22.10 -29.71 -16.50
CA VAL A 668 22.78 -28.68 -15.72
C VAL A 668 23.31 -27.61 -16.67
N SER A 669 23.04 -26.34 -16.40
CA SER A 669 23.77 -25.23 -17.03
C SER A 669 24.91 -24.77 -16.14
N TYR A 670 25.98 -24.23 -16.71
CA TYR A 670 26.98 -23.47 -15.95
C TYR A 670 27.35 -22.20 -16.69
N SER A 671 27.79 -21.20 -15.93
CA SER A 671 28.22 -19.91 -16.45
C SER A 671 29.67 -19.98 -16.93
N ASN A 672 29.96 -19.36 -18.08
CA ASN A 672 31.31 -19.15 -18.60
C ASN A 672 31.62 -17.66 -18.51
N ASN A 673 32.82 -17.28 -18.10
CA ASN A 673 33.27 -15.88 -18.12
C ASN A 673 34.78 -15.79 -18.37
N ARG A 674 35.26 -14.57 -18.61
CA ARG A 674 36.68 -14.23 -18.68
C ARG A 674 37.10 -13.36 -17.50
N THR A 675 38.35 -13.49 -17.08
CA THR A 675 38.94 -12.59 -16.08
C THR A 675 39.10 -11.16 -16.63
N ASP A 676 39.28 -11.03 -17.94
CA ASP A 676 39.30 -9.74 -18.65
C ASP A 676 37.92 -9.43 -19.22
N PHE A 677 37.29 -8.38 -18.69
CA PHE A 677 35.95 -7.95 -19.10
C PHE A 677 35.92 -7.40 -20.53
N ASP A 678 37.02 -6.82 -21.03
CA ASP A 678 37.07 -6.26 -22.38
C ASP A 678 36.96 -7.37 -23.44
N GLU A 679 37.47 -8.57 -23.15
CA GLU A 679 37.28 -9.74 -24.03
C GLU A 679 35.80 -10.13 -24.15
N VAL A 680 35.05 -10.01 -23.05
CA VAL A 680 33.61 -10.33 -23.00
C VAL A 680 32.80 -9.26 -23.72
N LEU A 681 33.17 -7.99 -23.57
CA LEU A 681 32.57 -6.88 -24.31
C LEU A 681 32.81 -6.97 -25.82
N ALA A 682 33.97 -7.50 -26.23
CA ALA A 682 34.33 -7.69 -27.63
C ALA A 682 33.66 -8.91 -28.25
N ASP A 683 33.47 -9.98 -27.46
CA ASP A 683 32.85 -11.24 -27.89
C ASP A 683 31.89 -11.77 -26.81
N PRO A 684 30.63 -11.28 -26.77
CA PRO A 684 29.62 -11.72 -25.80
C PRO A 684 29.31 -13.21 -25.85
N SER A 685 29.68 -13.91 -26.93
CA SER A 685 29.47 -15.36 -27.05
C SER A 685 30.30 -16.17 -26.04
N ARG A 686 31.39 -15.58 -25.52
CA ARG A 686 32.24 -16.17 -24.45
C ARG A 686 31.56 -16.18 -23.08
N TYR A 687 30.48 -15.42 -22.93
CA TYR A 687 29.75 -15.23 -21.69
C TYR A 687 28.34 -15.83 -21.78
N ARG A 688 28.21 -16.99 -22.42
CA ARG A 688 26.94 -17.71 -22.55
C ARG A 688 26.96 -18.96 -21.66
N PRO A 689 25.80 -19.35 -21.11
CA PRO A 689 25.70 -20.59 -20.36
C PRO A 689 25.93 -21.78 -21.29
N THR A 690 26.52 -22.83 -20.75
CA THR A 690 26.65 -24.12 -21.44
C THR A 690 25.93 -25.20 -20.65
N PHE A 691 25.21 -26.06 -21.37
CA PHE A 691 24.47 -27.17 -20.79
C PHE A 691 25.26 -28.48 -20.88
N LEU A 692 25.17 -29.29 -19.83
CA LEU A 692 25.56 -30.70 -19.82
C LEU A 692 24.45 -31.56 -19.20
N ARG A 693 24.55 -32.88 -19.35
CA ARG A 693 23.69 -33.84 -18.65
C ARG A 693 24.55 -34.65 -17.70
N VAL A 694 24.17 -34.66 -16.43
CA VAL A 694 24.85 -35.44 -15.39
C VAL A 694 24.00 -36.63 -14.97
N ARG A 695 24.65 -37.67 -14.45
CA ARG A 695 23.98 -38.83 -13.87
C ARG A 695 23.94 -38.67 -12.35
N LEU A 696 22.76 -38.90 -11.78
CA LEU A 696 22.56 -38.92 -10.33
C LEU A 696 22.93 -40.30 -9.75
N PRO A 697 23.44 -40.37 -8.52
CA PRO A 697 23.91 -41.60 -7.88
C PRO A 697 22.82 -42.65 -7.64
#